data_AF-A0A3P8ZPM2-F1
#
_entry.id   AF-A0A3P8ZPM2-F1
#
_cell.length_a   1.000
_cell.length_b   1.000
_cell.length_c   1.000
_cell.angle_alpha   90.00
_cell.angle_beta   90.00
_cell.angle_gamma   90.00
#
_symmetry.space_group_name_H-M   'P 1'
#
loop_
_entity.id
_entity.type
_entity.pdbx_description
1 polymer ?
#
loop_
_entity_poly.entity_id
_entity_poly.type
_entity_poly.pdbx_seq_one_letter_code
_entity_poly.pdbx_strand_id
1 'polypeptide(L)'
;LMCFCQLESSTTIACFNPRIKLCGTNYPVSISFIVVNEFCERFSYYGMKAVLTLYFINYLHWDQNLSTAVYHAFSSLCYFTPVLGALIADSWLGKFRTIIYLSVVYVLGHIIKSVGAIPSVGNSTVHIALSMLGLVLIAFGTGGIKPCVAAFGGDQFDEEHTIERRKFFSIFYMSINAGSVLSTVITPILRGDVKCFGGDCYALAFGVPAILMVIALVVFISGSGMYKKSPPEGNVLSDVCKCIGLAIKNRWRSSEFDSKKKHWLDWAEEKYPRRLIHEIKMVLRVLVLYIPLPMFWALFDQQGSRWTLQATRMNMAFVSLTMLNALLILLFVPIFDVVVYPLIGLCRINLTPLKKMAVGMILAALAFGAATLVEVNVMVRPSIYDPNVRSLVEVNVMVRPSIYDPNVRLLVEVNVMVRPSIYDPNDEVVAQTVSADNFHHALTKSCTHPISHRYTKVRCSSGSQVSFINLGLLDFGASTLYGIPGGTEPTLHYYIMVDVVANNIHITWQIPQYILITAGEVMFSITGLEFSYSQAPANMKSVLQAGWLLTVAFGNVIVLIVAEGAGLNQWMEFLLFAGLLVAVCIIFSIMAYFYKYVDPEELDKLFQDKTVDGEDDDSLKKDKKEHMEQAGDSTYLKSGIKNTAM
;
A
#
# COMPACT_ATOMS: atom_id res chain seq x y z
N LEU A 1 24.05 29.79 1.57
CA LEU A 1 23.95 31.26 1.54
C LEU A 1 23.51 31.74 2.92
N MET A 2 24.44 32.23 3.74
CA MET A 2 24.14 32.95 4.98
C MET A 2 24.25 34.44 4.68
N CYS A 3 23.18 35.21 4.87
CA CYS A 3 23.25 36.66 4.88
C CYS A 3 22.88 37.18 6.27
N PHE A 4 23.83 37.91 6.85
CA PHE A 4 23.67 38.80 7.99
C PHE A 4 22.61 39.86 7.69
N CYS A 5 21.72 40.15 8.64
CA CYS A 5 20.97 41.40 8.68
C CYS A 5 21.28 42.12 10.01
N GLN A 6 21.55 43.41 9.89
CA GLN A 6 22.10 44.33 10.88
C GLN A 6 21.23 44.49 12.13
N LEU A 7 21.93 44.69 13.26
CA LEU A 7 21.40 45.22 14.51
C LEU A 7 21.02 46.69 14.36
N GLU A 8 19.81 47.05 14.76
CA GLU A 8 19.48 48.41 15.19
C GLU A 8 19.33 48.45 16.71
N SER A 9 19.99 49.45 17.29
CA SER A 9 20.17 49.72 18.71
C SER A 9 18.88 50.16 19.40
N SER A 10 18.47 49.49 20.49
CA SER A 10 18.17 50.12 21.79
C SER A 10 17.62 49.11 22.80
N THR A 11 18.19 49.16 24.00
CA THR A 11 17.84 48.53 25.28
C THR A 11 16.40 48.04 25.46
N THR A 12 16.19 46.72 25.36
CA THR A 12 15.32 45.88 26.22
C THR A 12 15.76 44.43 25.98
N ILE A 13 16.13 43.68 27.03
CA ILE A 13 16.32 42.21 26.91
C ILE A 13 14.92 41.60 26.80
N ALA A 14 14.36 41.62 25.60
CA ALA A 14 13.32 40.70 25.21
C ALA A 14 14.02 39.39 24.82
N CYS A 15 13.59 38.25 25.37
CA CYS A 15 13.86 36.94 24.78
C CYS A 15 13.25 36.94 23.37
N PHE A 16 14.00 37.44 22.40
CA PHE A 16 13.66 37.34 20.99
C PHE A 16 13.77 35.86 20.65
N ASN A 17 12.63 35.19 20.54
CA ASN A 17 12.51 33.96 19.77
C ASN A 17 12.07 34.38 18.37
N PRO A 18 12.95 34.86 17.48
CA PRO A 18 12.55 35.12 16.11
C PRO A 18 12.26 33.75 15.52
N ARG A 19 10.98 33.42 15.32
CA ARG A 19 10.56 32.31 14.48
C ARG A 19 11.21 32.55 13.11
N ILE A 20 12.35 31.91 12.85
CA ILE A 20 13.18 32.20 11.68
C ILE A 20 12.34 31.85 10.45
N LYS A 21 12.00 32.87 9.67
CA LYS A 21 11.30 32.76 8.39
C LYS A 21 12.34 32.69 7.27
N LEU A 22 12.04 31.99 6.17
CA LEU A 22 12.88 32.04 4.98
C LEU A 22 12.94 33.49 4.48
N CYS A 23 14.15 33.98 4.20
CA CYS A 23 14.41 35.37 3.82
C CYS A 23 13.48 35.82 2.69
N GLY A 24 12.72 36.90 2.91
CA GLY A 24 11.76 37.45 1.94
C GLY A 24 10.41 36.72 1.86
N THR A 25 10.10 35.79 2.77
CA THR A 25 8.82 35.05 2.79
C THR A 25 8.24 34.92 4.20
N ASN A 26 6.94 34.62 4.31
CA ASN A 26 6.31 34.21 5.57
C ASN A 26 6.48 32.73 5.90
N TYR A 27 7.33 32.00 5.16
CA TYR A 27 7.47 30.56 5.28
C TYR A 27 8.41 30.19 6.44
N PRO A 28 7.96 29.45 7.47
CA PRO A 28 8.82 29.09 8.59
C PRO A 28 9.94 28.14 8.17
N VAL A 29 11.18 28.39 8.61
CA VAL A 29 12.33 27.49 8.35
C VAL A 29 12.13 26.12 9.01
N SER A 30 11.33 26.05 10.07
CA SER A 30 10.96 24.80 10.74
C SER A 30 10.32 23.77 9.78
N ILE A 31 9.65 24.24 8.73
CA ILE A 31 8.98 23.36 7.75
C ILE A 31 9.98 22.50 6.97
N SER A 32 11.19 23.00 6.68
CA SER A 32 12.20 22.23 5.94
C SER A 32 12.54 20.92 6.65
N PHE A 33 12.60 20.93 7.99
CA PHE A 33 12.84 19.73 8.79
C PHE A 33 11.67 18.73 8.68
N ILE A 34 10.43 19.21 8.64
CA ILE A 34 9.23 18.36 8.52
C ILE A 34 9.17 17.72 7.12
N VAL A 35 9.46 18.48 6.07
CA VAL A 35 9.46 17.97 4.69
C VAL A 35 10.56 16.94 4.46
N VAL A 36 11.77 17.17 4.98
CA VAL A 36 12.87 16.19 4.90
C VAL A 36 12.55 14.93 5.70
N ASN A 37 11.97 15.09 6.91
CA ASN A 37 11.49 13.96 7.69
C ASN A 37 10.45 13.14 6.91
N GLU A 38 9.46 13.80 6.30
CA GLU A 38 8.44 13.12 5.50
C GLU A 38 9.04 12.37 4.31
N PHE A 39 9.94 13.00 3.56
CA PHE A 39 10.62 12.35 2.45
C PHE A 39 11.36 11.07 2.88
N CYS A 40 12.15 11.15 3.97
CA CYS A 40 12.94 10.03 4.47
C CYS A 40 12.05 8.89 5.00
N GLU A 41 10.98 9.23 5.73
CA GLU A 41 10.00 8.25 6.23
C GLU A 41 9.29 7.55 5.06
N ARG A 42 8.85 8.31 4.05
CA ARG A 42 8.16 7.74 2.87
C ARG A 42 9.08 6.85 2.06
N PHE A 43 10.33 7.26 1.87
CA PHE A 43 11.33 6.39 1.27
C PHE A 43 11.45 5.08 2.05
N SER A 44 11.58 5.15 3.39
CA SER A 44 11.75 3.98 4.24
C SER A 44 10.58 3.02 4.14
N TYR A 45 9.35 3.55 4.22
CA TYR A 45 8.12 2.77 4.15
C TYR A 45 7.96 2.06 2.80
N TYR A 46 7.97 2.80 1.70
CA TYR A 46 7.72 2.25 0.36
C TYR A 46 8.86 1.34 -0.11
N GLY A 47 10.12 1.69 0.20
CA GLY A 47 11.28 0.88 -0.16
C GLY A 47 11.26 -0.50 0.50
N MET A 48 11.00 -0.54 1.81
CA MET A 48 10.86 -1.79 2.56
C MET A 48 9.68 -2.61 2.01
N LYS A 49 8.50 -1.98 1.82
CA LYS A 49 7.30 -2.66 1.31
C LYS A 49 7.51 -3.28 -0.08
N ALA A 50 8.26 -2.61 -0.96
CA ALA A 50 8.49 -3.05 -2.35
C ALA A 50 9.23 -4.38 -2.48
N VAL A 51 10.09 -4.74 -1.51
CA VAL A 51 10.86 -6.01 -1.54
C VAL A 51 10.34 -7.05 -0.55
N LEU A 52 9.30 -6.72 0.24
CA LEU A 52 8.85 -7.51 1.37
C LEU A 52 8.27 -8.87 0.95
N THR A 53 7.41 -8.90 -0.08
CA THR A 53 6.83 -10.14 -0.60
C THR A 53 7.90 -11.09 -1.12
N LEU A 54 8.90 -10.56 -1.84
CA LEU A 54 10.03 -11.36 -2.32
C LEU A 54 10.90 -11.87 -1.19
N TYR A 55 11.07 -11.11 -0.11
CA TYR A 55 11.80 -11.57 1.07
C TYR A 55 11.13 -12.79 1.71
N PHE A 56 9.80 -12.78 1.85
CA PHE A 56 9.07 -13.92 2.42
C PHE A 56 9.27 -15.20 1.61
N ILE A 57 9.24 -15.10 0.28
CA ILE A 57 9.37 -16.26 -0.60
C ILE A 57 10.82 -16.71 -0.72
N ASN A 58 11.73 -15.80 -1.04
CA ASN A 58 13.10 -16.17 -1.41
C ASN A 58 14.01 -16.39 -0.21
N TYR A 59 13.75 -15.71 0.92
CA TYR A 59 14.60 -15.76 2.11
C TYR A 59 13.96 -16.54 3.26
N LEU A 60 12.66 -16.33 3.55
CA LEU A 60 11.97 -17.12 4.58
C LEU A 60 11.40 -18.45 4.05
N HIS A 61 11.42 -18.66 2.73
CA HIS A 61 10.93 -19.87 2.07
C HIS A 61 9.44 -20.16 2.35
N TRP A 62 8.64 -19.11 2.44
CA TRP A 62 7.19 -19.22 2.56
C TRP A 62 6.53 -19.37 1.19
N ASP A 63 5.36 -20.01 1.17
CA ASP A 63 4.56 -20.10 -0.04
C ASP A 63 3.94 -18.73 -0.40
N GLN A 64 3.38 -18.64 -1.61
CA GLN A 64 2.83 -17.40 -2.14
C GLN A 64 1.59 -16.90 -1.35
N ASN A 65 0.78 -17.80 -0.80
CA ASN A 65 -0.44 -17.42 -0.08
C ASN A 65 -0.08 -16.88 1.30
N LEU A 66 0.77 -17.59 2.06
CA LEU A 66 1.25 -17.10 3.36
C LEU A 66 1.99 -15.76 3.22
N SER A 67 2.84 -15.63 2.20
CA SER A 67 3.56 -14.38 1.93
C SER A 67 2.61 -13.21 1.63
N THR A 68 1.55 -13.47 0.86
CA THR A 68 0.50 -12.47 0.55
C THR A 68 -0.29 -12.13 1.82
N ALA A 69 -0.69 -13.14 2.61
CA ALA A 69 -1.44 -12.95 3.84
C ALA A 69 -0.67 -12.10 4.85
N VAL A 70 0.61 -12.39 5.11
CA VAL A 70 1.43 -11.62 6.05
C VAL A 70 1.69 -10.19 5.55
N TYR A 71 1.91 -10.00 4.24
CA TYR A 71 2.04 -8.67 3.65
C TYR A 71 0.78 -7.81 3.89
N HIS A 72 -0.40 -8.37 3.66
CA HIS A 72 -1.66 -7.66 3.87
C HIS A 72 -2.03 -7.52 5.35
N ALA A 73 -1.67 -8.47 6.22
CA ALA A 73 -1.79 -8.31 7.67
C ALA A 73 -0.96 -7.11 8.16
N PHE A 74 0.29 -7.01 7.70
CA PHE A 74 1.17 -5.89 7.98
C PHE A 74 0.58 -4.56 7.47
N SER A 75 0.13 -4.52 6.22
CA SER A 75 -0.50 -3.33 5.61
C SER A 75 -1.75 -2.92 6.38
N SER A 76 -2.61 -3.87 6.75
CA SER A 76 -3.80 -3.63 7.56
C SER A 76 -3.46 -2.99 8.90
N LEU A 77 -2.45 -3.53 9.60
CA LEU A 77 -2.01 -2.98 10.89
C LEU A 77 -1.45 -1.56 10.75
N CYS A 78 -0.72 -1.26 9.66
CA CYS A 78 -0.22 0.10 9.37
C CYS A 78 -1.33 1.14 9.16
N TYR A 79 -2.48 0.72 8.65
CA TYR A 79 -3.62 1.61 8.38
C TYR A 79 -4.68 1.60 9.50
N PHE A 80 -4.61 0.63 10.42
CA PHE A 80 -5.43 0.58 11.64
C PHE A 80 -4.83 1.41 12.79
N THR A 81 -3.52 1.28 13.02
CA THR A 81 -2.79 1.98 14.10
C THR A 81 -2.79 3.53 14.05
N PRO A 82 -3.07 4.23 12.93
CA PRO A 82 -3.34 5.67 12.94
C PRO A 82 -4.42 6.10 13.92
N VAL A 83 -5.45 5.29 14.15
CA VAL A 83 -6.50 5.58 15.14
C VAL A 83 -5.88 5.69 16.55
N LEU A 84 -4.98 4.77 16.89
CA LEU A 84 -4.26 4.77 18.16
C LEU A 84 -3.30 5.97 18.25
N GLY A 85 -2.59 6.28 17.17
CA GLY A 85 -1.69 7.43 17.12
C GLY A 85 -2.39 8.76 17.36
N ALA A 86 -3.53 8.97 16.71
CA ALA A 86 -4.36 10.16 16.92
C ALA A 86 -4.87 10.24 18.36
N LEU A 87 -5.40 9.14 18.90
CA LEU A 87 -5.86 9.08 20.29
C LEU A 87 -4.77 9.45 21.31
N ILE A 88 -3.54 8.94 21.12
CA ILE A 88 -2.40 9.23 21.99
C ILE A 88 -1.96 10.70 21.87
N ALA A 89 -1.92 11.23 20.64
CA ALA A 89 -1.55 12.62 20.39
C ALA A 89 -2.55 13.62 21.00
N ASP A 90 -3.83 13.39 20.78
CA ASP A 90 -4.88 14.33 21.19
C ASP A 90 -5.18 14.22 22.70
N SER A 91 -5.06 13.01 23.30
CA SER A 91 -5.45 12.81 24.71
C SER A 91 -4.32 13.04 25.70
N TRP A 92 -3.08 12.61 25.40
CA TRP A 92 -2.02 12.47 26.41
C TRP A 92 -0.73 13.19 26.07
N LEU A 93 -0.16 12.96 24.88
CA LEU A 93 1.24 13.31 24.62
C LEU A 93 1.41 14.60 23.82
N GLY A 94 0.41 15.00 23.04
CA GLY A 94 0.55 16.04 22.02
C GLY A 94 1.26 15.52 20.77
N LYS A 95 0.95 16.12 19.60
CA LYS A 95 1.45 15.71 18.28
C LYS A 95 2.98 15.54 18.25
N PHE A 96 3.74 16.52 18.77
CA PHE A 96 5.20 16.52 18.72
C PHE A 96 5.83 15.31 19.46
N ARG A 97 5.38 15.02 20.69
CA ARG A 97 5.93 13.90 21.47
C ARG A 97 5.48 12.56 20.90
N THR A 98 4.24 12.45 20.42
CA THR A 98 3.75 11.25 19.74
C THR A 98 4.61 10.92 18.51
N ILE A 99 4.94 11.92 17.68
CA ILE A 99 5.80 11.72 16.52
C ILE A 99 7.16 11.17 16.94
N ILE A 100 7.81 11.74 17.97
CA ILE A 100 9.13 11.28 18.42
C ILE A 100 9.06 9.84 18.96
N TYR A 101 8.18 9.55 19.91
CA TYR A 101 8.15 8.24 20.56
C TYR A 101 7.81 7.11 19.58
N LEU A 102 6.84 7.34 18.68
CA LEU A 102 6.48 6.35 17.67
C LEU A 102 7.54 6.24 16.57
N SER A 103 8.25 7.32 16.24
CA SER A 103 9.40 7.24 15.33
C SER A 103 10.57 6.44 15.91
N VAL A 104 10.78 6.48 17.23
CA VAL A 104 11.77 5.60 17.90
C VAL A 104 11.35 4.12 17.76
N VAL A 105 10.08 3.80 18.03
CA VAL A 105 9.54 2.45 17.81
C VAL A 105 9.71 2.02 16.34
N TYR A 106 9.50 2.96 15.41
CA TYR A 106 9.66 2.72 13.99
C TYR A 106 11.12 2.39 13.62
N VAL A 107 12.09 3.18 14.10
CA VAL A 107 13.53 2.95 13.92
C VAL A 107 13.91 1.56 14.46
N LEU A 108 13.48 1.22 15.68
CA LEU A 108 13.76 -0.09 16.27
C LEU A 108 13.19 -1.23 15.42
N GLY A 109 11.97 -1.08 14.90
CA GLY A 109 11.37 -2.07 14.00
C GLY A 109 12.20 -2.29 12.73
N HIS A 110 12.68 -1.21 12.10
CA HIS A 110 13.54 -1.29 10.92
C HIS A 110 14.91 -1.93 11.22
N ILE A 111 15.54 -1.58 12.34
CA ILE A 111 16.82 -2.18 12.76
C ILE A 111 16.64 -3.68 12.99
N ILE A 112 15.63 -4.08 13.78
CA ILE A 112 15.32 -5.49 14.04
C ILE A 112 15.05 -6.25 12.74
N LYS A 113 14.30 -5.64 11.82
CA LYS A 113 13.98 -6.23 10.51
C LYS A 113 15.22 -6.43 9.64
N SER A 114 16.13 -5.45 9.60
CA SER A 114 17.39 -5.52 8.85
C SER A 114 18.33 -6.57 9.44
N VAL A 115 18.49 -6.60 10.78
CA VAL A 115 19.28 -7.63 11.48
C VAL A 115 18.72 -9.02 11.23
N GLY A 116 17.40 -9.18 11.26
CA GLY A 116 16.73 -10.45 10.96
C GLY A 116 16.97 -10.97 9.53
N ALA A 117 17.42 -10.12 8.61
CA ALA A 117 17.76 -10.49 7.23
C ALA A 117 19.26 -10.78 7.01
N ILE A 118 20.07 -10.81 8.08
CA ILE A 118 21.49 -11.21 8.01
C ILE A 118 21.57 -12.74 8.18
N PRO A 119 22.12 -13.51 7.21
CA PRO A 119 22.11 -14.97 7.26
C PRO A 119 22.82 -15.60 8.46
N SER A 120 23.76 -14.90 9.09
CA SER A 120 24.50 -15.41 10.26
C SER A 120 23.74 -15.27 11.59
N VAL A 121 22.56 -14.62 11.60
CA VAL A 121 21.82 -14.31 12.83
C VAL A 121 20.82 -15.42 13.17
N GLY A 122 21.31 -16.45 13.86
CA GLY A 122 20.48 -17.52 14.41
C GLY A 122 20.01 -18.55 13.38
N ASN A 123 18.92 -19.25 13.69
CA ASN A 123 18.31 -20.24 12.81
C ASN A 123 17.06 -19.67 12.12
N SER A 124 16.39 -20.49 11.28
CA SER A 124 15.17 -20.09 10.57
C SER A 124 14.07 -19.53 11.49
N THR A 125 13.91 -20.09 12.70
CA THR A 125 12.94 -19.59 13.69
C THR A 125 13.27 -18.17 14.16
N VAL A 126 14.56 -17.88 14.38
CA VAL A 126 15.02 -16.55 14.78
C VAL A 126 14.78 -15.54 13.65
N HIS A 127 15.07 -15.89 12.39
CA HIS A 127 14.77 -15.02 11.24
C HIS A 127 13.28 -14.68 11.14
N ILE A 128 12.41 -15.67 11.33
CA ILE A 128 10.95 -15.46 11.32
C ILE A 128 10.54 -14.55 12.49
N ALA A 129 11.00 -14.84 13.72
CA ALA A 129 10.64 -14.09 14.91
C ALA A 129 11.07 -12.62 14.82
N LEU A 130 12.32 -12.36 14.43
CA LEU A 130 12.84 -11.00 14.22
C LEU A 130 12.09 -10.29 13.09
N SER A 131 11.76 -11.01 12.01
CA SER A 131 10.99 -10.42 10.91
C SER A 131 9.58 -10.02 11.35
N MET A 132 8.87 -10.86 12.11
CA MET A 132 7.51 -10.54 12.58
C MET A 132 7.52 -9.41 13.61
N LEU A 133 8.45 -9.46 14.57
CA LEU A 133 8.62 -8.40 15.56
C LEU A 133 8.94 -7.06 14.89
N GLY A 134 9.87 -7.06 13.93
CA GLY A 134 10.22 -5.87 13.16
C GLY A 134 9.03 -5.27 12.41
N LEU A 135 8.22 -6.11 11.74
CA LEU A 135 7.03 -5.65 11.01
C LEU A 135 5.94 -5.09 11.93
N VAL A 136 5.70 -5.70 13.09
CA VAL A 136 4.73 -5.17 14.07
C VAL A 136 5.20 -3.80 14.56
N LEU A 137 6.47 -3.66 14.96
CA LEU A 137 7.01 -2.38 15.44
C LEU A 137 6.97 -1.31 14.34
N ILE A 138 7.31 -1.66 13.10
CA ILE A 138 7.18 -0.77 11.95
C ILE A 138 5.73 -0.32 11.78
N ALA A 139 4.76 -1.24 11.86
CA ALA A 139 3.35 -0.92 11.67
C ALA A 139 2.83 0.07 12.71
N PHE A 140 3.17 -0.13 14.00
CA PHE A 140 2.84 0.84 15.07
C PHE A 140 3.54 2.18 14.87
N GLY A 141 4.80 2.15 14.43
CA GLY A 141 5.61 3.33 14.13
C GLY A 141 4.99 4.19 13.02
N THR A 142 4.98 3.68 11.78
CA THR A 142 4.44 4.42 10.62
C THR A 142 2.96 4.77 10.80
N GLY A 143 2.16 3.83 11.30
CA GLY A 143 0.73 4.05 11.43
C GLY A 143 0.41 5.14 12.43
N GLY A 144 1.02 5.11 13.62
CA GLY A 144 0.69 6.11 14.64
C GLY A 144 1.27 7.50 14.38
N ILE A 145 2.33 7.66 13.56
CA ILE A 145 2.81 9.00 13.16
C ILE A 145 2.00 9.63 12.02
N LYS A 146 1.38 8.83 11.12
CA LYS A 146 0.61 9.31 9.96
C LYS A 146 -0.40 10.43 10.26
N PRO A 147 -1.27 10.34 11.28
CA PRO A 147 -2.25 11.41 11.55
C PRO A 147 -1.60 12.66 12.14
N CYS A 148 -0.38 12.56 12.68
CA CYS A 148 0.26 13.62 13.45
C CYS A 148 1.14 14.54 12.58
N VAL A 149 1.93 13.99 11.65
CA VAL A 149 2.99 14.75 10.95
C VAL A 149 2.43 15.84 10.05
N ALA A 150 1.43 15.52 9.21
CA ALA A 150 0.83 16.50 8.30
C ALA A 150 0.08 17.60 9.09
N ALA A 151 -0.65 17.22 10.14
CA ALA A 151 -1.32 18.17 11.03
C ALA A 151 -0.30 19.08 11.74
N PHE A 152 0.76 18.50 12.31
CA PHE A 152 1.83 19.25 12.98
C PHE A 152 2.54 20.23 12.05
N GLY A 153 2.76 19.86 10.78
CA GLY A 153 3.29 20.76 9.76
C GLY A 153 2.35 21.91 9.41
N GLY A 154 1.04 21.63 9.33
CA GLY A 154 0.01 22.65 9.16
C GLY A 154 -0.05 23.65 10.32
N ASP A 155 0.14 23.16 11.55
CA ASP A 155 0.11 23.97 12.78
C ASP A 155 1.28 24.97 12.90
N GLN A 156 2.32 24.84 12.05
CA GLN A 156 3.45 25.78 12.05
C GLN A 156 3.13 27.12 11.40
N PHE A 157 2.02 27.21 10.67
CA PHE A 157 1.52 28.44 10.08
C PHE A 157 0.49 29.09 11.01
N ASP A 158 0.48 30.41 11.07
CA ASP A 158 -0.60 31.15 11.72
C ASP A 158 -1.86 31.16 10.82
N GLU A 159 -3.04 31.31 11.41
CA GLU A 159 -4.32 31.10 10.72
C GLU A 159 -4.53 32.00 9.49
N GLU A 160 -3.95 33.21 9.53
CA GLU A 160 -4.01 34.20 8.46
C GLU A 160 -3.20 33.81 7.21
N HIS A 161 -2.17 32.96 7.36
CA HIS A 161 -1.23 32.59 6.28
C HIS A 161 -1.72 31.38 5.46
N THR A 162 -2.94 31.47 4.94
CA THR A 162 -3.61 30.38 4.22
C THR A 162 -2.95 30.01 2.88
N ILE A 163 -2.28 30.95 2.23
CA ILE A 163 -1.58 30.74 0.95
C ILE A 163 -0.31 29.91 1.17
N GLU A 164 0.50 30.28 2.15
CA GLU A 164 1.73 29.58 2.53
C GLU A 164 1.43 28.17 3.05
N ARG A 165 0.38 28.02 3.85
CA ARG A 165 -0.08 26.71 4.33
C ARG A 165 -0.51 25.79 3.18
N ARG A 166 -1.23 26.32 2.16
CA ARG A 166 -1.54 25.54 0.94
C ARG A 166 -0.28 25.12 0.18
N LYS A 167 0.68 26.04 0.00
CA LYS A 167 1.97 25.72 -0.62
C LYS A 167 2.72 24.62 0.14
N PHE A 168 2.69 24.63 1.47
CA PHE A 168 3.25 23.55 2.29
C PHE A 168 2.63 22.20 1.95
N PHE A 169 1.30 22.07 1.91
CA PHE A 169 0.66 20.80 1.59
C PHE A 169 1.02 20.30 0.17
N SER A 170 1.19 21.20 -0.80
CA SER A 170 1.68 20.83 -2.14
C SER A 170 3.13 20.31 -2.11
N ILE A 171 4.04 20.98 -1.38
CA ILE A 171 5.44 20.52 -1.22
C ILE A 171 5.49 19.19 -0.47
N PHE A 172 4.68 19.04 0.57
CA PHE A 172 4.54 17.81 1.35
C PHE A 172 4.11 16.65 0.45
N TYR A 173 3.08 16.86 -0.38
CA TYR A 173 2.63 15.88 -1.37
C TYR A 173 3.71 15.52 -2.40
N MET A 174 4.47 16.50 -2.89
CA MET A 174 5.60 16.25 -3.80
C MET A 174 6.68 15.39 -3.11
N SER A 175 6.99 15.66 -1.84
CA SER A 175 7.98 14.89 -1.07
C SER A 175 7.58 13.42 -0.88
N ILE A 176 6.28 13.15 -0.66
CA ILE A 176 5.73 11.78 -0.55
C ILE A 176 5.97 11.01 -1.85
N ASN A 177 5.57 11.59 -2.99
CA ASN A 177 5.70 10.93 -4.27
C ASN A 177 7.17 10.73 -4.66
N ALA A 178 8.02 11.74 -4.43
CA ALA A 178 9.46 11.63 -4.67
C ALA A 178 10.10 10.50 -3.84
N GLY A 179 9.77 10.41 -2.54
CA GLY A 179 10.24 9.33 -1.67
C GLY A 179 9.77 7.94 -2.14
N SER A 180 8.50 7.82 -2.53
CA SER A 180 7.94 6.56 -3.07
C SER A 180 8.63 6.13 -4.37
N VAL A 181 8.79 7.05 -5.33
CA VAL A 181 9.44 6.77 -6.61
C VAL A 181 10.90 6.34 -6.43
N LEU A 182 11.68 7.10 -5.65
CA LEU A 182 13.09 6.78 -5.44
C LEU A 182 13.28 5.46 -4.69
N SER A 183 12.47 5.20 -3.67
CA SER A 183 12.59 3.98 -2.86
C SER A 183 12.19 2.71 -3.61
N THR A 184 11.15 2.77 -4.46
CA THR A 184 10.68 1.65 -5.30
C THR A 184 11.64 1.32 -6.44
N VAL A 185 12.55 2.23 -6.80
CA VAL A 185 13.65 1.97 -7.73
C VAL A 185 14.90 1.47 -6.98
N ILE A 186 15.37 2.24 -6.01
CA ILE A 186 16.65 2.02 -5.36
C ILE A 186 16.64 0.74 -4.52
N THR A 187 15.57 0.48 -3.75
CA THR A 187 15.56 -0.65 -2.81
C THR A 187 15.58 -2.02 -3.52
N PRO A 188 14.79 -2.24 -4.59
CA PRO A 188 14.90 -3.47 -5.37
C PRO A 188 16.26 -3.65 -6.06
N ILE A 189 16.91 -2.56 -6.51
CA ILE A 189 18.27 -2.59 -7.07
C ILE A 189 19.28 -3.02 -5.99
N LEU A 190 19.23 -2.40 -4.80
CA LEU A 190 20.12 -2.76 -3.68
C LEU A 190 19.99 -4.22 -3.25
N ARG A 191 18.79 -4.80 -3.34
CA ARG A 191 18.59 -6.24 -3.08
C ARG A 191 19.22 -7.12 -4.17
N GLY A 192 18.99 -6.80 -5.44
CA GLY A 192 19.31 -7.69 -6.57
C GLY A 192 20.74 -7.57 -7.10
N ASP A 193 21.22 -6.34 -7.25
CA ASP A 193 22.49 -6.02 -7.93
C ASP A 193 23.68 -6.08 -6.98
N VAL A 194 23.45 -5.76 -5.70
CA VAL A 194 24.48 -5.89 -4.67
C VAL A 194 24.41 -7.29 -4.08
N LYS A 195 25.55 -8.01 -4.14
CA LYS A 195 25.68 -9.32 -3.48
C LYS A 195 26.24 -9.17 -2.08
N CYS A 196 25.57 -9.80 -1.13
CA CYS A 196 26.00 -9.86 0.27
C CYS A 196 25.86 -11.29 0.76
N PHE A 197 26.81 -11.74 1.60
CA PHE A 197 26.73 -13.07 2.22
C PHE A 197 26.53 -14.23 1.22
N GLY A 198 27.07 -14.09 0.00
CA GLY A 198 26.96 -15.09 -1.07
C GLY A 198 25.66 -15.08 -1.88
N GLY A 199 24.76 -14.10 -1.69
CA GLY A 199 23.48 -14.05 -2.39
C GLY A 199 22.87 -12.64 -2.51
N ASP A 200 21.55 -12.58 -2.72
CA ASP A 200 20.80 -11.33 -2.83
C ASP A 200 20.74 -10.62 -1.47
N CYS A 201 20.92 -9.31 -1.46
CA CYS A 201 21.21 -8.56 -0.25
C CYS A 201 19.98 -7.94 0.42
N TYR A 202 19.16 -8.78 1.05
CA TYR A 202 18.00 -8.29 1.82
C TYR A 202 18.38 -7.46 3.06
N ALA A 203 19.50 -7.78 3.72
CA ALA A 203 20.00 -7.03 4.86
C ALA A 203 20.24 -5.54 4.51
N LEU A 204 20.88 -5.26 3.37
CA LEU A 204 21.10 -3.90 2.88
C LEU A 204 19.81 -3.25 2.39
N ALA A 205 18.96 -4.00 1.68
CA ALA A 205 17.67 -3.50 1.19
C ALA A 205 16.74 -3.07 2.34
N PHE A 206 16.82 -3.70 3.51
CA PHE A 206 16.12 -3.23 4.72
C PHE A 206 16.93 -2.25 5.57
N GLY A 207 18.27 -2.31 5.49
CA GLY A 207 19.18 -1.45 6.24
C GLY A 207 19.19 0.00 5.75
N VAL A 208 19.12 0.24 4.44
CA VAL A 208 19.04 1.61 3.89
C VAL A 208 17.76 2.34 4.36
N PRO A 209 16.55 1.75 4.27
CA PRO A 209 15.36 2.25 4.95
C PRO A 209 15.58 2.54 6.45
N ALA A 210 16.23 1.64 7.18
CA ALA A 210 16.51 1.84 8.60
C ALA A 210 17.37 3.09 8.87
N ILE A 211 18.44 3.29 8.09
CA ILE A 211 19.31 4.47 8.20
C ILE A 211 18.53 5.74 7.86
N LEU A 212 17.73 5.73 6.80
CA LEU A 212 16.91 6.88 6.42
C LEU A 212 15.85 7.21 7.47
N MET A 213 15.26 6.21 8.13
CA MET A 213 14.34 6.45 9.24
C MET A 213 15.04 7.06 10.46
N VAL A 214 16.28 6.67 10.76
CA VAL A 214 17.11 7.32 11.79
C VAL A 214 17.40 8.78 11.40
N ILE A 215 17.75 9.04 10.14
CA ILE A 215 17.96 10.39 9.62
C ILE A 215 16.67 11.22 9.76
N ALA A 216 15.52 10.66 9.40
CA ALA A 216 14.21 11.33 9.54
C ALA A 216 13.99 11.80 10.99
N LEU A 217 14.20 10.89 11.96
CA LEU A 217 14.06 11.18 13.39
C LEU A 217 15.04 12.27 13.86
N VAL A 218 16.32 12.17 13.50
CA VAL A 218 17.35 13.15 13.90
C VAL A 218 17.03 14.53 13.32
N VAL A 219 16.65 14.59 12.05
CA VAL A 219 16.26 15.85 11.38
C VAL A 219 15.04 16.45 12.06
N PHE A 220 14.01 15.66 12.36
CA PHE A 220 12.82 16.15 13.06
C PHE A 220 13.17 16.69 14.46
N ILE A 221 13.98 15.97 15.25
CA ILE A 221 14.40 16.42 16.58
C ILE A 221 15.25 17.69 16.51
N SER A 222 16.10 17.83 15.48
CA SER A 222 16.95 19.02 15.32
C SER A 222 16.14 20.31 15.12
N GLY A 223 14.94 20.22 14.52
CA GLY A 223 13.99 21.33 14.39
C GLY A 223 13.22 21.68 15.68
N SER A 224 13.41 20.92 16.77
CA SER A 224 12.57 21.01 17.98
C SER A 224 12.55 22.39 18.66
N GLY A 225 13.62 23.17 18.56
CA GLY A 225 13.67 24.54 19.09
C GLY A 225 12.84 25.55 18.30
N MET A 226 12.49 25.21 17.04
CA MET A 226 11.83 26.11 16.10
C MET A 226 10.33 25.80 15.91
N TYR A 227 9.86 24.67 16.42
CA TYR A 227 8.47 24.26 16.24
C TYR A 227 7.50 24.98 17.17
N LYS A 228 6.33 25.34 16.62
CA LYS A 228 5.13 25.65 17.39
C LYS A 228 4.53 24.34 17.90
N LYS A 229 4.49 24.17 19.23
CA LYS A 229 4.01 22.96 19.91
C LYS A 229 2.71 23.29 20.63
N SER A 230 1.59 22.96 20.00
CA SER A 230 0.27 23.13 20.61
C SER A 230 0.05 22.10 21.73
N PRO A 231 -0.65 22.46 22.83
CA PRO A 231 -1.05 21.51 23.85
C PRO A 231 -2.04 20.47 23.26
N PRO A 232 -2.23 19.32 23.92
CA PRO A 232 -3.24 18.34 23.51
C PRO A 232 -4.64 18.97 23.55
N GLU A 233 -5.33 18.98 22.42
CA GLU A 233 -6.74 19.38 22.30
C GLU A 233 -7.57 18.12 22.54
N GLY A 234 -8.53 18.18 23.47
CA GLY A 234 -9.25 17.02 24.00
C GLY A 234 -9.83 16.06 22.94
N ASN A 235 -10.21 14.86 23.39
CA ASN A 235 -10.50 13.75 22.49
C ASN A 235 -11.91 13.83 21.85
N VAL A 236 -12.00 14.52 20.71
CA VAL A 236 -13.22 14.61 19.88
C VAL A 236 -13.80 13.22 19.58
N LEU A 237 -12.96 12.22 19.29
CA LEU A 237 -13.42 10.86 19.02
C LEU A 237 -14.10 10.21 20.24
N SER A 238 -13.58 10.47 21.46
CA SER A 238 -14.22 10.02 22.70
C SER A 238 -15.59 10.67 22.89
N ASP A 239 -15.74 11.94 22.59
CA ASP A 239 -17.02 12.64 22.76
C ASP A 239 -18.06 12.13 21.76
N VAL A 240 -17.64 11.88 20.51
CA VAL A 240 -18.46 11.22 19.49
C VAL A 240 -18.93 9.84 19.97
N CYS A 241 -18.01 8.99 20.45
CA CYS A 241 -18.34 7.65 20.92
C CYS A 241 -19.26 7.65 22.16
N LYS A 242 -19.01 8.52 23.14
CA LYS A 242 -19.86 8.63 24.34
C LYS A 242 -21.23 9.21 24.02
N CYS A 243 -21.32 10.17 23.10
CA CYS A 243 -22.59 10.73 22.63
C CYS A 243 -23.42 9.67 21.91
N ILE A 244 -22.82 8.91 20.98
CA ILE A 244 -23.49 7.80 20.28
C ILE A 244 -23.93 6.72 21.28
N GLY A 245 -23.04 6.31 22.19
CA GLY A 245 -23.35 5.30 23.21
C GLY A 245 -24.49 5.72 24.14
N LEU A 246 -24.53 6.99 24.55
CA LEU A 246 -25.64 7.54 25.35
C LEU A 246 -26.94 7.54 24.54
N ALA A 247 -26.92 7.99 23.27
CA ALA A 247 -28.10 7.99 22.42
C ALA A 247 -28.69 6.58 22.24
N ILE A 248 -27.83 5.57 22.00
CA ILE A 248 -28.26 4.17 21.85
C ILE A 248 -28.83 3.64 23.17
N LYS A 249 -28.14 3.90 24.29
CA LYS A 249 -28.59 3.48 25.64
C LYS A 249 -29.95 4.09 25.99
N ASN A 250 -30.12 5.39 25.76
CA ASN A 250 -31.37 6.09 26.05
C ASN A 250 -32.49 5.62 25.13
N ARG A 251 -32.22 5.39 23.83
CA ARG A 251 -33.19 4.82 22.89
C ARG A 251 -33.63 3.40 23.27
N TRP A 252 -32.73 2.57 23.80
CA TRP A 252 -33.09 1.23 24.26
C TRP A 252 -33.90 1.28 25.56
N ARG A 253 -33.61 2.23 26.45
CA ARG A 253 -34.31 2.38 27.74
C ARG A 253 -35.65 3.12 27.64
N SER A 254 -35.89 3.89 26.58
CA SER A 254 -37.13 4.62 26.42
C SER A 254 -38.28 3.69 26.07
N SER A 255 -39.40 3.83 26.78
CA SER A 255 -40.68 3.20 26.44
C SER A 255 -41.21 3.79 25.12
N GLU A 256 -42.01 3.01 24.38
CA GLU A 256 -42.64 3.40 23.09
C GLU A 256 -43.51 4.68 23.19
N PHE A 257 -43.82 5.11 24.42
CA PHE A 257 -44.62 6.29 24.75
C PHE A 257 -43.81 7.60 24.97
N ASP A 258 -42.48 7.53 25.09
CA ASP A 258 -41.63 8.72 25.34
C ASP A 258 -41.20 9.38 24.02
N SER A 259 -41.76 10.56 23.74
CA SER A 259 -41.40 11.56 22.71
C SER A 259 -40.92 11.05 21.33
N LYS A 260 -41.67 11.36 20.26
CA LYS A 260 -41.24 11.15 18.86
C LYS A 260 -40.05 12.05 18.49
N LYS A 261 -38.84 11.67 18.90
CA LYS A 261 -37.58 12.24 18.38
C LYS A 261 -37.45 11.90 16.89
N LYS A 262 -37.11 12.90 16.05
CA LYS A 262 -37.02 12.73 14.58
C LYS A 262 -35.83 11.85 14.17
N HIS A 263 -34.73 11.91 14.92
CA HIS A 263 -33.53 11.10 14.67
C HIS A 263 -33.11 10.36 15.95
N TRP A 264 -32.56 9.14 15.80
CA TRP A 264 -32.14 8.31 16.94
C TRP A 264 -31.00 8.91 17.77
N LEU A 265 -30.21 9.82 17.20
CA LEU A 265 -29.14 10.52 17.91
C LEU A 265 -29.66 11.65 18.82
N ASP A 266 -30.91 12.10 18.64
CA ASP A 266 -31.51 13.15 19.46
C ASP A 266 -31.77 12.71 20.91
N TRP A 267 -31.63 11.40 21.19
CA TRP A 267 -31.69 10.84 22.55
C TRP A 267 -30.49 11.22 23.42
N ALA A 268 -29.44 11.82 22.84
CA ALA A 268 -28.29 12.37 23.58
C ALA A 268 -28.44 13.85 23.96
N GLU A 269 -29.52 14.51 23.55
CA GLU A 269 -29.77 15.95 23.74
C GLU A 269 -29.83 16.37 25.22
N GLU A 270 -30.12 15.43 26.12
CA GLU A 270 -30.13 15.67 27.57
C GLU A 270 -28.74 16.03 28.12
N LYS A 271 -27.66 15.50 27.53
CA LYS A 271 -26.29 15.67 28.03
C LYS A 271 -25.37 16.41 27.08
N TYR A 272 -25.64 16.38 25.77
CA TYR A 272 -24.76 16.91 24.76
C TYR A 272 -25.42 18.06 23.98
N PRO A 273 -24.64 19.09 23.59
CA PRO A 273 -25.17 20.24 22.88
C PRO A 273 -25.71 19.84 21.51
N ARG A 274 -26.79 20.49 21.08
CA ARG A 274 -27.43 20.24 19.77
C ARG A 274 -26.46 20.36 18.60
N ARG A 275 -25.50 21.29 18.66
CA ARG A 275 -24.46 21.46 17.64
C ARG A 275 -23.66 20.17 17.44
N LEU A 276 -23.10 19.62 18.52
CA LEU A 276 -22.33 18.38 18.48
C LEU A 276 -23.16 17.22 17.92
N ILE A 277 -24.43 17.11 18.30
CA ILE A 277 -25.34 16.08 17.77
C ILE A 277 -25.53 16.22 16.25
N HIS A 278 -25.65 17.44 15.72
CA HIS A 278 -25.77 17.66 14.27
C HIS A 278 -24.46 17.37 13.54
N GLU A 279 -23.32 17.79 14.10
CA GLU A 279 -22.00 17.49 13.57
C GLU A 279 -21.77 15.96 13.49
N ILE A 280 -22.13 15.20 14.53
CA ILE A 280 -22.08 13.73 14.54
C ILE A 280 -23.01 13.13 13.47
N LYS A 281 -24.23 13.66 13.27
CA LYS A 281 -25.13 13.19 12.20
C LYS A 281 -24.50 13.35 10.82
N MET A 282 -23.81 14.46 10.57
CA MET A 282 -23.11 14.70 9.30
C MET A 282 -22.00 13.67 9.09
N VAL A 283 -21.13 13.49 10.09
CA VAL A 283 -20.05 12.50 10.05
C VAL A 283 -20.58 11.09 9.84
N LEU A 284 -21.63 10.68 10.56
CA LEU A 284 -22.21 9.34 10.42
C LEU A 284 -22.78 9.09 9.03
N ARG A 285 -23.34 10.10 8.35
CA ARG A 285 -23.79 9.94 6.95
C ARG A 285 -22.63 9.62 6.01
N VAL A 286 -21.48 10.28 6.19
CA VAL A 286 -20.27 10.01 5.40
C VAL A 286 -19.68 8.65 5.76
N LEU A 287 -19.61 8.29 7.04
CA LEU A 287 -19.10 6.99 7.49
C LEU A 287 -19.95 5.81 6.97
N VAL A 288 -21.26 6.00 6.79
CA VAL A 288 -22.11 4.98 6.14
C VAL A 288 -21.69 4.77 4.69
N LEU A 289 -21.34 5.83 3.95
CA LEU A 289 -20.79 5.71 2.59
C LEU A 289 -19.41 5.03 2.55
N TYR A 290 -18.69 4.96 3.68
CA TYR A 290 -17.39 4.31 3.75
C TYR A 290 -17.47 2.78 3.78
N ILE A 291 -18.60 2.21 4.22
CA ILE A 291 -18.79 0.76 4.36
C ILE A 291 -18.40 -0.04 3.10
N PRO A 292 -18.79 0.35 1.87
CA PRO A 292 -18.38 -0.36 0.65
C PRO A 292 -16.93 -0.10 0.20
N LEU A 293 -16.28 0.97 0.66
CA LEU A 293 -14.98 1.42 0.14
C LEU A 293 -13.79 0.44 0.36
N PRO A 294 -13.75 -0.41 1.41
CA PRO A 294 -12.68 -1.39 1.60
C PRO A 294 -12.38 -2.26 0.38
N MET A 295 -13.38 -2.58 -0.45
CA MET A 295 -13.15 -3.41 -1.64
C MET A 295 -12.23 -2.75 -2.66
N PHE A 296 -12.28 -1.42 -2.82
CA PHE A 296 -11.36 -0.74 -3.71
C PHE A 296 -9.91 -0.94 -3.24
N TRP A 297 -9.67 -0.77 -1.94
CA TRP A 297 -8.35 -0.94 -1.33
C TRP A 297 -7.87 -2.40 -1.39
N ALA A 298 -8.79 -3.36 -1.31
CA ALA A 298 -8.48 -4.78 -1.49
C ALA A 298 -7.91 -5.08 -2.89
N LEU A 299 -8.32 -4.34 -3.92
CA LEU A 299 -7.74 -4.44 -5.27
C LEU A 299 -6.45 -3.62 -5.37
N PHE A 300 -6.49 -2.36 -4.92
CA PHE A 300 -5.38 -1.42 -5.05
C PHE A 300 -4.08 -1.92 -4.40
N ASP A 301 -4.14 -2.47 -3.19
CA ASP A 301 -2.94 -2.86 -2.43
C ASP A 301 -2.28 -4.16 -2.94
N GLN A 302 -2.88 -4.89 -3.88
CA GLN A 302 -2.30 -6.11 -4.47
C GLN A 302 -1.10 -5.84 -5.40
N GLN A 303 -0.85 -4.57 -5.74
CA GLN A 303 0.30 -4.14 -6.53
C GLN A 303 1.63 -4.62 -5.93
N GLY A 304 1.76 -4.57 -4.60
CA GLY A 304 2.98 -5.01 -3.89
C GLY A 304 3.01 -6.48 -3.47
N SER A 305 1.96 -7.26 -3.76
CA SER A 305 1.88 -8.69 -3.48
C SER A 305 1.66 -9.48 -4.78
N ARG A 306 0.42 -9.79 -5.15
CA ARG A 306 0.08 -10.65 -6.30
C ARG A 306 0.62 -10.13 -7.63
N TRP A 307 0.60 -8.83 -7.88
CA TRP A 307 1.16 -8.27 -9.13
C TRP A 307 2.69 -8.35 -9.17
N THR A 308 3.34 -8.27 -8.01
CA THR A 308 4.78 -8.53 -7.90
C THR A 308 5.07 -10.00 -8.23
N LEU A 309 4.25 -10.93 -7.75
CA LEU A 309 4.39 -12.37 -8.08
C LEU A 309 4.13 -12.66 -9.56
N GLN A 310 3.13 -12.01 -10.16
CA GLN A 310 2.92 -12.07 -11.61
C GLN A 310 4.18 -11.60 -12.36
N ALA A 311 4.76 -10.47 -11.97
CA ALA A 311 5.94 -9.90 -12.62
C ALA A 311 7.16 -10.83 -12.55
N THR A 312 7.34 -11.60 -11.47
CA THR A 312 8.46 -12.55 -11.35
C THR A 312 8.44 -13.68 -12.38
N ARG A 313 7.29 -13.92 -13.03
CA ARG A 313 7.10 -14.93 -14.08
C ARG A 313 7.13 -14.36 -15.51
N MET A 314 7.46 -13.07 -15.65
CA MET A 314 7.53 -12.35 -16.92
C MET A 314 9.00 -12.05 -17.28
N ASN A 315 9.27 -11.79 -18.56
CA ASN A 315 10.63 -11.43 -18.99
C ASN A 315 10.99 -9.99 -18.54
N MET A 316 12.30 -9.74 -18.36
CA MET A 316 12.91 -8.52 -17.78
C MET A 316 12.71 -8.35 -16.27
N ALA A 317 13.71 -8.80 -15.49
CA ALA A 317 13.66 -8.96 -14.03
C ALA A 317 13.97 -7.72 -13.18
N PHE A 318 14.45 -6.61 -13.77
CA PHE A 318 15.18 -5.58 -13.01
C PHE A 318 14.38 -4.30 -12.67
N VAL A 319 13.23 -4.03 -13.30
CA VAL A 319 12.46 -2.81 -13.01
C VAL A 319 11.13 -3.16 -12.34
N SER A 320 10.99 -2.82 -11.06
CA SER A 320 9.71 -2.92 -10.37
C SER A 320 8.73 -1.90 -10.95
N LEU A 321 7.68 -2.37 -11.61
CA LEU A 321 6.61 -1.50 -12.12
C LEU A 321 5.81 -0.82 -11.01
N THR A 322 6.06 -1.13 -9.73
CA THR A 322 5.45 -0.42 -8.59
C THR A 322 5.80 1.08 -8.57
N MET A 323 6.95 1.48 -9.13
CA MET A 323 7.32 2.89 -9.33
C MET A 323 6.34 3.60 -10.28
N LEU A 324 5.76 2.86 -11.24
CA LEU A 324 4.88 3.43 -12.27
C LEU A 324 3.63 4.05 -11.64
N ASN A 325 3.07 3.46 -10.57
CA ASN A 325 1.90 4.03 -9.88
C ASN A 325 2.19 5.46 -9.40
N ALA A 326 3.27 5.66 -8.63
CA ALA A 326 3.60 6.97 -8.08
C ALA A 326 3.92 8.03 -9.17
N LEU A 327 4.58 7.62 -10.27
CA LEU A 327 4.80 8.49 -11.43
C LEU A 327 3.49 8.85 -12.14
N LEU A 328 2.63 7.86 -12.36
CA LEU A 328 1.35 8.05 -13.02
C LEU A 328 0.41 8.93 -12.19
N ILE A 329 0.42 8.86 -10.85
CA ILE A 329 -0.35 9.78 -10.01
C ILE A 329 0.08 11.23 -10.25
N LEU A 330 1.39 11.51 -10.19
CA LEU A 330 1.92 12.87 -10.42
C LEU A 330 1.56 13.42 -11.80
N LEU A 331 1.41 12.53 -12.79
CA LEU A 331 1.00 12.89 -14.14
C LEU A 331 -0.53 13.01 -14.28
N PHE A 332 -1.28 12.07 -13.70
CA PHE A 332 -2.73 11.95 -13.89
C PHE A 332 -3.50 12.99 -13.11
N VAL A 333 -3.08 13.38 -11.90
CA VAL A 333 -3.76 14.44 -11.14
C VAL A 333 -3.94 15.73 -11.98
N PRO A 334 -2.85 16.35 -12.51
CA PRO A 334 -3.01 17.56 -13.32
C PRO A 334 -3.73 17.29 -14.66
N ILE A 335 -3.53 16.13 -15.28
CA ILE A 335 -4.24 15.77 -16.53
C ILE A 335 -5.75 15.66 -16.30
N PHE A 336 -6.17 15.04 -15.20
CA PHE A 336 -7.58 14.85 -14.90
C PHE A 336 -8.27 16.19 -14.62
N ASP A 337 -7.62 17.06 -13.85
CA ASP A 337 -8.17 18.38 -13.49
C ASP A 337 -8.19 19.35 -14.68
N VAL A 338 -7.12 19.41 -15.47
CA VAL A 338 -6.98 20.43 -16.54
C VAL A 338 -7.57 19.95 -17.86
N VAL A 339 -7.54 18.64 -18.14
CA VAL A 339 -7.92 18.10 -19.45
C VAL A 339 -9.17 17.24 -19.35
N VAL A 340 -9.15 16.16 -18.54
CA VAL A 340 -10.23 15.15 -18.57
C VAL A 340 -11.56 15.71 -18.06
N TYR A 341 -11.60 16.33 -16.89
CA TYR A 341 -12.85 16.84 -16.33
C TYR A 341 -13.48 17.97 -17.16
N PRO A 342 -12.72 18.96 -17.68
CA PRO A 342 -13.26 19.96 -18.59
C PRO A 342 -13.81 19.35 -19.89
N LEU A 343 -13.11 18.40 -20.50
CA LEU A 343 -13.59 17.71 -21.71
C LEU A 343 -14.90 16.95 -21.47
N ILE A 344 -15.04 16.28 -20.33
CA ILE A 344 -16.30 15.61 -19.97
C ILE A 344 -17.42 16.64 -19.73
N GLY A 345 -17.07 17.81 -19.18
CA GLY A 345 -17.96 18.96 -19.06
C GLY A 345 -18.48 19.46 -20.42
N LEU A 346 -17.64 19.46 -21.46
CA LEU A 346 -18.05 19.79 -22.83
C LEU A 346 -19.07 18.79 -23.38
N CYS A 347 -18.99 17.52 -22.97
CA CYS A 347 -20.00 16.50 -23.30
C CYS A 347 -21.30 16.62 -22.50
N ARG A 348 -21.49 17.69 -21.70
CA ARG A 348 -22.67 17.96 -20.84
C ARG A 348 -22.93 16.88 -19.77
N ILE A 349 -21.91 16.11 -19.40
CA ILE A 349 -22.01 15.11 -18.33
C ILE A 349 -21.54 15.75 -17.01
N ASN A 350 -22.46 15.94 -16.06
CA ASN A 350 -22.09 16.45 -14.74
C ASN A 350 -21.60 15.31 -13.82
N LEU A 351 -20.29 15.28 -13.61
CA LEU A 351 -19.58 14.34 -12.73
C LEU A 351 -19.52 14.86 -11.29
N THR A 352 -20.50 14.47 -10.48
CA THR A 352 -20.45 14.69 -9.03
C THR A 352 -19.32 13.86 -8.39
N PRO A 353 -18.80 14.25 -7.21
CA PRO A 353 -17.73 13.51 -6.53
C PRO A 353 -18.04 12.02 -6.35
N LEU A 354 -19.27 11.68 -5.94
CA LEU A 354 -19.70 10.29 -5.79
C LEU A 354 -19.74 9.53 -7.12
N LYS A 355 -20.12 10.18 -8.23
CA LYS A 355 -20.05 9.55 -9.57
C LYS A 355 -18.60 9.31 -10.00
N LYS A 356 -17.68 10.25 -9.72
CA LYS A 356 -16.24 10.05 -9.98
C LYS A 356 -15.71 8.84 -9.21
N MET A 357 -16.07 8.69 -7.93
CA MET A 357 -15.69 7.50 -7.13
C MET A 357 -16.23 6.20 -7.74
N ALA A 358 -17.48 6.18 -8.20
CA ALA A 358 -18.05 5.01 -8.88
C ALA A 358 -17.28 4.65 -10.16
N VAL A 359 -16.95 5.64 -10.99
CA VAL A 359 -16.09 5.42 -12.18
C VAL A 359 -14.72 4.89 -11.78
N GLY A 360 -14.13 5.40 -10.69
CA GLY A 360 -12.86 4.90 -10.16
C GLY A 360 -12.89 3.41 -9.80
N MET A 361 -13.99 2.94 -9.19
CA MET A 361 -14.20 1.51 -8.91
C MET A 361 -14.35 0.68 -10.19
N ILE A 362 -15.02 1.20 -11.22
CA ILE A 362 -15.13 0.53 -12.53
C ILE A 362 -13.74 0.40 -13.17
N LEU A 363 -12.93 1.46 -13.15
CA LEU A 363 -11.55 1.43 -13.69
C LEU A 363 -10.67 0.42 -12.94
N ALA A 364 -10.78 0.33 -11.62
CA ALA A 364 -10.07 -0.67 -10.83
C ALA A 364 -10.53 -2.11 -11.14
N ALA A 365 -11.82 -2.34 -11.38
CA ALA A 365 -12.30 -3.65 -11.81
C ALA A 365 -11.77 -4.02 -13.21
N LEU A 366 -11.72 -3.06 -14.13
CA LEU A 366 -11.11 -3.24 -15.45
C LEU A 366 -9.60 -3.50 -15.37
N ALA A 367 -8.90 -2.87 -14.43
CA ALA A 367 -7.48 -3.13 -14.17
C ALA A 367 -7.25 -4.60 -13.80
N PHE A 368 -8.11 -5.18 -12.97
CA PHE A 368 -8.05 -6.61 -12.61
C PHE A 368 -8.49 -7.54 -13.75
N GLY A 369 -9.39 -7.09 -14.62
CA GLY A 369 -9.67 -7.77 -15.89
C GLY A 369 -8.43 -7.84 -16.79
N ALA A 370 -7.69 -6.73 -16.92
CA ALA A 370 -6.42 -6.69 -17.63
C ALA A 370 -5.36 -7.59 -16.96
N ALA A 371 -5.25 -7.54 -15.62
CA ALA A 371 -4.33 -8.40 -14.88
C ALA A 371 -4.64 -9.89 -15.03
N THR A 372 -5.92 -10.26 -15.11
CA THR A 372 -6.37 -11.62 -15.43
C THR A 372 -5.91 -12.02 -16.82
N LEU A 373 -6.11 -11.16 -17.82
CA LEU A 373 -5.69 -11.45 -19.19
C LEU A 373 -4.18 -11.70 -19.25
N VAL A 374 -3.38 -10.84 -18.60
CA VAL A 374 -1.93 -11.02 -18.50
C VAL A 374 -1.60 -12.35 -17.81
N GLU A 375 -2.25 -12.65 -16.68
CA GLU A 375 -2.00 -13.87 -15.92
C GLU A 375 -2.29 -15.14 -16.72
N VAL A 376 -3.41 -15.19 -17.42
CA VAL A 376 -3.78 -16.34 -18.26
C VAL A 376 -2.72 -16.54 -19.33
N ASN A 377 -2.29 -15.48 -20.01
CA ASN A 377 -1.25 -15.59 -21.04
C ASN A 377 0.10 -16.03 -20.44
N VAL A 378 0.45 -15.57 -19.23
CA VAL A 378 1.64 -16.03 -18.49
C VAL A 378 1.56 -17.50 -18.10
N MET A 379 0.35 -18.04 -17.89
CA MET A 379 0.12 -19.44 -17.57
C MET A 379 -0.02 -20.37 -18.78
N VAL A 380 -0.30 -19.86 -19.99
CA VAL A 380 -0.43 -20.69 -21.20
C VAL A 380 0.93 -21.30 -21.54
N ARG A 381 1.13 -22.54 -21.12
CA ARG A 381 2.30 -23.36 -21.46
C ARG A 381 2.11 -23.92 -22.87
N PRO A 382 3.07 -23.77 -23.81
CA PRO A 382 3.09 -24.58 -25.01
C PRO A 382 3.57 -25.98 -24.63
N SER A 383 2.66 -26.86 -24.21
CA SER A 383 2.96 -28.30 -24.08
C SER A 383 3.05 -28.90 -25.47
N ILE A 384 4.27 -29.22 -25.94
CA ILE A 384 4.46 -30.06 -27.13
C ILE A 384 4.14 -31.50 -26.69
N TYR A 385 2.91 -31.94 -26.98
CA TYR A 385 2.48 -33.31 -26.72
C TYR A 385 3.04 -34.22 -27.82
N ASP A 386 4.02 -35.08 -27.51
CA ASP A 386 4.38 -36.20 -28.39
C ASP A 386 3.41 -37.37 -28.11
N PRO A 387 2.55 -37.74 -29.08
CA PRO A 387 1.54 -38.79 -28.88
C PRO A 387 2.12 -40.20 -28.66
N ASN A 388 3.44 -40.41 -28.71
CA ASN A 388 4.06 -41.72 -28.51
C ASN A 388 4.50 -42.03 -27.07
N VAL A 389 4.40 -41.08 -26.13
CA VAL A 389 4.86 -41.29 -24.74
C VAL A 389 3.69 -41.73 -23.86
N ARG A 390 3.61 -43.03 -23.54
CA ARG A 390 2.67 -43.57 -22.54
C ARG A 390 3.29 -43.44 -21.14
N SER A 391 2.56 -42.71 -20.27
CA SER A 391 2.75 -42.50 -18.82
C SER A 391 3.95 -41.65 -18.38
N LEU A 392 3.66 -40.44 -17.88
CA LEU A 392 4.56 -39.57 -17.11
C LEU A 392 3.89 -39.21 -15.78
N VAL A 393 4.63 -39.42 -14.68
CA VAL A 393 4.31 -38.94 -13.34
C VAL A 393 5.15 -37.68 -13.10
N GLU A 394 4.49 -36.65 -12.58
CA GLU A 394 5.04 -35.33 -12.22
C GLU A 394 6.06 -35.44 -11.07
N VAL A 395 7.22 -34.80 -11.19
CA VAL A 395 8.18 -34.68 -10.08
C VAL A 395 8.81 -33.28 -10.05
N ASN A 396 8.88 -32.73 -8.83
CA ASN A 396 9.59 -31.52 -8.39
C ASN A 396 10.86 -31.94 -7.62
N VAL A 397 12.01 -31.26 -7.72
CA VAL A 397 13.14 -31.47 -6.79
C VAL A 397 13.36 -30.39 -5.75
N MET A 398 13.07 -30.82 -4.54
CA MET A 398 13.66 -30.46 -3.26
C MET A 398 14.09 -31.79 -2.62
N VAL A 399 15.33 -31.93 -2.13
CA VAL A 399 15.81 -33.20 -1.56
C VAL A 399 15.27 -33.38 -0.14
N ARG A 400 14.31 -34.31 0.07
CA ARG A 400 13.96 -34.89 1.38
C ARG A 400 13.84 -36.41 1.27
N PRO A 401 14.17 -37.17 2.33
CA PRO A 401 14.05 -38.63 2.33
C PRO A 401 12.58 -39.04 2.47
N SER A 402 12.10 -39.92 1.59
CA SER A 402 10.82 -40.63 1.76
C SER A 402 10.95 -42.04 1.18
N ILE A 403 10.45 -43.02 1.92
CA ILE A 403 10.59 -44.46 1.71
C ILE A 403 9.31 -44.99 1.04
N TYR A 404 9.45 -46.03 0.20
CA TYR A 404 8.44 -46.97 -0.35
C TYR A 404 7.96 -46.78 -1.81
N ASP A 405 8.70 -47.37 -2.76
CA ASP A 405 8.16 -48.22 -3.84
C ASP A 405 9.30 -49.15 -4.38
N PRO A 406 9.11 -50.49 -4.45
CA PRO A 406 10.14 -51.43 -4.91
C PRO A 406 10.41 -51.46 -6.44
N ASN A 407 9.69 -50.71 -7.28
CA ASN A 407 9.84 -50.80 -8.75
C ASN A 407 10.59 -49.64 -9.43
N VAL A 408 11.15 -48.67 -8.69
CA VAL A 408 11.86 -47.51 -9.26
C VAL A 408 13.33 -47.51 -8.79
N ARG A 409 14.29 -47.50 -9.73
CA ARG A 409 15.74 -47.69 -9.41
C ARG A 409 16.63 -46.45 -9.38
N LEU A 410 16.26 -45.30 -9.97
CA LEU A 410 16.94 -44.02 -9.71
C LEU A 410 16.17 -42.86 -10.35
N LEU A 411 15.98 -41.75 -9.62
CA LEU A 411 15.50 -40.46 -10.13
C LEU A 411 16.53 -39.40 -9.78
N VAL A 412 17.02 -38.67 -10.78
CA VAL A 412 17.97 -37.55 -10.62
C VAL A 412 17.38 -36.35 -11.36
N GLU A 413 17.04 -35.29 -10.64
CA GLU A 413 16.63 -34.02 -11.24
C GLU A 413 17.79 -33.01 -11.16
N VAL A 414 17.96 -32.20 -12.20
CA VAL A 414 19.02 -31.20 -12.29
C VAL A 414 18.36 -29.85 -12.55
N ASN A 415 18.30 -29.00 -11.52
CA ASN A 415 17.83 -27.62 -11.65
C ASN A 415 19.03 -26.72 -12.02
N VAL A 416 19.09 -26.26 -13.26
CA VAL A 416 20.16 -25.38 -13.75
C VAL A 416 19.72 -23.92 -13.58
N MET A 417 19.97 -23.35 -12.39
CA MET A 417 19.83 -21.91 -12.16
C MET A 417 21.13 -21.20 -12.55
N VAL A 418 21.23 -20.70 -13.78
CA VAL A 418 22.37 -19.88 -14.20
C VAL A 418 22.09 -18.43 -13.81
N ARG A 419 22.74 -17.96 -12.73
CA ARG A 419 22.80 -16.53 -12.42
C ARG A 419 23.87 -15.88 -13.30
N PRO A 420 23.64 -14.69 -13.90
CA PRO A 420 24.74 -13.91 -14.44
C PRO A 420 25.50 -13.29 -13.26
N SER A 421 26.65 -13.85 -12.90
CA SER A 421 27.65 -13.16 -12.10
C SER A 421 28.62 -12.43 -13.02
N ILE A 422 29.01 -11.23 -12.61
CA ILE A 422 30.02 -10.40 -13.26
C ILE A 422 31.33 -11.20 -13.40
N TYR A 423 31.94 -11.05 -14.56
CA TYR A 423 32.99 -11.88 -15.17
C TYR A 423 34.35 -11.75 -14.43
N ASP A 424 34.92 -12.86 -13.97
CA ASP A 424 36.37 -13.09 -13.91
C ASP A 424 36.70 -14.15 -14.96
N PRO A 425 37.54 -13.87 -15.98
CA PRO A 425 37.78 -14.77 -17.10
C PRO A 425 38.53 -16.06 -16.76
N ASN A 426 38.96 -16.28 -15.51
CA ASN A 426 39.83 -17.42 -15.15
C ASN A 426 39.18 -18.50 -14.25
N ASP A 427 37.93 -18.36 -13.80
CA ASP A 427 37.30 -19.34 -12.90
C ASP A 427 36.55 -20.45 -13.66
N GLU A 428 37.03 -21.70 -13.52
CA GLU A 428 36.30 -22.91 -13.92
C GLU A 428 35.17 -23.21 -12.92
N VAL A 429 33.93 -23.30 -13.39
CA VAL A 429 32.79 -23.71 -12.56
C VAL A 429 32.81 -25.23 -12.38
N VAL A 430 33.10 -25.69 -11.16
CA VAL A 430 33.05 -27.11 -10.77
C VAL A 430 31.69 -27.41 -10.15
N ALA A 431 30.85 -28.20 -10.83
CA ALA A 431 29.63 -28.74 -10.23
C ALA A 431 29.95 -30.08 -9.55
N GLN A 432 29.91 -30.12 -8.21
CA GLN A 432 30.03 -31.37 -7.44
C GLN A 432 28.65 -31.97 -7.17
N THR A 433 28.47 -33.23 -7.55
CA THR A 433 27.33 -34.05 -7.11
C THR A 433 27.62 -34.58 -5.70
N VAL A 434 26.79 -34.22 -4.71
CA VAL A 434 26.93 -34.72 -3.32
C VAL A 434 26.40 -36.16 -3.22
N SER A 435 27.16 -37.04 -2.58
CA SER A 435 26.78 -38.44 -2.35
C SER A 435 25.68 -38.57 -1.29
N ALA A 436 24.75 -39.49 -1.49
CA ALA A 436 23.89 -40.01 -0.44
C ALA A 436 24.44 -41.36 0.03
N ASP A 437 24.78 -41.46 1.32
CA ASP A 437 25.63 -42.51 1.91
C ASP A 437 25.05 -43.94 1.97
N ASN A 438 23.92 -44.26 1.32
CA ASN A 438 23.26 -45.56 1.51
C ASN A 438 22.88 -46.30 0.21
N PHE A 439 23.72 -46.26 -0.84
CA PHE A 439 23.56 -47.17 -1.99
C PHE A 439 24.89 -47.80 -2.44
N HIS A 440 24.92 -49.14 -2.44
CA HIS A 440 26.01 -49.97 -2.94
C HIS A 440 26.13 -49.86 -4.48
N HIS A 441 26.82 -48.83 -4.95
CA HIS A 441 27.78 -48.78 -6.07
C HIS A 441 27.99 -47.31 -6.42
N ALA A 442 29.07 -46.73 -5.89
CA ALA A 442 29.48 -45.37 -6.17
C ALA A 442 29.92 -45.22 -7.65
N LEU A 443 29.24 -44.36 -8.40
CA LEU A 443 29.78 -43.74 -9.61
C LEU A 443 29.74 -42.23 -9.40
N THR A 444 30.79 -41.69 -8.78
CA THR A 444 31.07 -40.26 -8.72
C THR A 444 31.31 -39.75 -10.14
N LYS A 445 30.39 -38.94 -10.68
CA LYS A 445 30.56 -38.28 -11.99
C LYS A 445 30.79 -36.78 -11.80
N SER A 446 31.85 -36.28 -12.42
CA SER A 446 32.23 -34.86 -12.47
C SER A 446 31.97 -34.32 -13.87
N CYS A 447 31.19 -33.24 -14.00
CA CYS A 447 30.93 -32.58 -15.27
C CYS A 447 31.42 -31.12 -15.25
N THR A 448 32.15 -30.70 -16.30
CA THR A 448 32.80 -29.39 -16.43
C THR A 448 32.51 -28.78 -17.81
N HIS A 449 32.28 -27.46 -17.90
CA HIS A 449 32.07 -26.75 -19.18
C HIS A 449 32.68 -25.33 -19.13
N PRO A 450 33.31 -24.82 -20.21
CA PRO A 450 33.78 -23.43 -20.31
C PRO A 450 32.62 -22.46 -20.57
N ILE A 451 32.54 -21.34 -19.86
CA ILE A 451 31.37 -20.43 -19.80
C ILE A 451 30.93 -19.94 -21.20
N SER A 452 29.74 -20.35 -21.66
CA SER A 452 29.10 -19.92 -22.93
C SER A 452 27.58 -20.03 -22.84
N HIS A 453 26.82 -19.11 -23.46
CA HIS A 453 25.35 -19.14 -23.55
C HIS A 453 24.79 -20.37 -24.29
N ARG A 454 25.65 -21.10 -25.01
CA ARG A 454 25.33 -22.36 -25.69
C ARG A 454 26.13 -23.49 -25.03
N TYR A 455 25.44 -24.40 -24.34
CA TYR A 455 26.02 -25.56 -23.65
C TYR A 455 26.22 -26.73 -24.63
N THR A 456 26.99 -26.49 -25.68
CA THR A 456 27.08 -27.44 -26.80
C THR A 456 28.06 -28.60 -26.57
N LYS A 457 28.94 -28.52 -25.57
CA LYS A 457 29.95 -29.56 -25.26
C LYS A 457 30.29 -29.66 -23.76
N VAL A 458 29.36 -30.16 -22.94
CA VAL A 458 29.61 -30.42 -21.50
C VAL A 458 30.40 -31.70 -21.34
N ARG A 459 31.60 -31.60 -20.77
CA ARG A 459 32.47 -32.75 -20.54
C ARG A 459 32.04 -33.42 -19.24
N CYS A 460 31.58 -34.67 -19.30
CA CYS A 460 31.26 -35.48 -18.14
C CYS A 460 32.22 -36.66 -18.03
N SER A 461 32.81 -36.85 -16.85
CA SER A 461 33.73 -37.95 -16.55
C SER A 461 33.11 -38.94 -15.57
N SER A 462 33.33 -40.22 -15.83
CA SER A 462 32.92 -41.33 -14.97
C SER A 462 34.05 -42.35 -14.92
N GLY A 463 34.93 -42.24 -13.92
CA GLY A 463 36.16 -43.02 -13.90
C GLY A 463 37.07 -42.68 -15.09
N SER A 464 37.46 -43.67 -15.90
CA SER A 464 38.35 -43.52 -17.07
C SER A 464 37.65 -43.15 -18.38
N GLN A 465 36.31 -43.05 -18.40
CA GLN A 465 35.56 -42.68 -19.59
C GLN A 465 35.14 -41.21 -19.56
N VAL A 466 35.38 -40.51 -20.67
CA VAL A 466 35.01 -39.11 -20.88
C VAL A 466 33.95 -39.06 -21.99
N SER A 467 32.77 -38.51 -21.68
CA SER A 467 31.71 -38.28 -22.65
C SER A 467 31.39 -36.78 -22.76
N PHE A 468 30.97 -36.35 -23.95
CA PHE A 468 30.58 -34.97 -24.22
C PHE A 468 29.08 -34.91 -24.47
N ILE A 469 28.37 -34.05 -23.74
CA ILE A 469 26.93 -33.87 -23.81
C ILE A 469 26.62 -32.50 -24.41
N ASN A 470 25.76 -32.44 -25.42
CA ASN A 470 25.24 -31.19 -25.96
C ASN A 470 23.90 -30.88 -25.28
N LEU A 471 23.89 -29.90 -24.37
CA LEU A 471 22.72 -29.45 -23.61
C LEU A 471 21.96 -28.28 -24.27
N GLY A 472 22.47 -27.70 -25.37
CA GLY A 472 21.76 -26.64 -26.11
C GLY A 472 21.72 -25.27 -25.42
N LEU A 473 20.64 -24.51 -25.62
CA LEU A 473 20.39 -23.19 -25.01
C LEU A 473 19.54 -23.39 -23.74
N LEU A 474 20.01 -22.93 -22.59
CA LEU A 474 19.25 -23.00 -21.33
C LEU A 474 18.72 -21.59 -21.00
N ASP A 475 17.42 -21.37 -21.23
CA ASP A 475 16.75 -20.09 -20.98
C ASP A 475 16.11 -20.02 -19.58
N PHE A 476 15.91 -18.80 -19.08
CA PHE A 476 15.38 -18.55 -17.74
C PHE A 476 13.94 -19.06 -17.59
N GLY A 477 13.69 -19.94 -16.61
CA GLY A 477 12.38 -20.54 -16.38
C GLY A 477 12.11 -21.84 -17.14
N ALA A 478 13.10 -22.39 -17.87
CA ALA A 478 12.96 -23.68 -18.53
C ALA A 478 13.36 -24.87 -17.64
N SER A 479 12.51 -25.89 -17.54
CA SER A 479 12.88 -27.22 -17.03
C SER A 479 13.25 -28.10 -18.23
N THR A 480 14.36 -28.83 -18.13
CA THR A 480 14.80 -29.78 -19.16
C THR A 480 15.02 -31.14 -18.53
N LEU A 481 14.25 -32.14 -18.95
CA LEU A 481 14.34 -33.51 -18.46
C LEU A 481 15.26 -34.32 -19.38
N TYR A 482 16.19 -35.07 -18.76
CA TYR A 482 17.09 -36.00 -19.45
C TYR A 482 16.73 -37.44 -19.10
N GLY A 483 16.26 -38.22 -20.07
CA GLY A 483 16.04 -39.66 -19.91
C GLY A 483 17.26 -40.46 -20.35
N ILE A 484 17.78 -41.35 -19.50
CA ILE A 484 18.83 -42.33 -19.85
C ILE A 484 18.17 -43.71 -19.96
N PRO A 485 18.05 -44.31 -21.16
CA PRO A 485 17.53 -45.66 -21.31
C PRO A 485 18.55 -46.68 -20.77
N GLY A 486 18.07 -47.59 -19.93
CA GLY A 486 18.86 -48.72 -19.44
C GLY A 486 19.02 -49.77 -20.52
N GLY A 487 20.09 -49.69 -21.31
CA GLY A 487 20.52 -50.71 -22.27
C GLY A 487 22.02 -51.00 -22.12
N THR A 488 22.44 -52.21 -22.44
CA THR A 488 23.84 -52.69 -22.37
C THR A 488 24.73 -52.20 -23.52
N GLU A 489 24.28 -51.23 -24.31
CA GLU A 489 25.07 -50.66 -25.43
C GLU A 489 25.93 -49.47 -24.97
N PRO A 490 27.14 -49.31 -25.55
CA PRO A 490 28.10 -48.27 -25.17
C PRO A 490 27.72 -46.85 -25.63
N THR A 491 26.61 -46.69 -26.35
CA THR A 491 26.12 -45.40 -26.85
C THR A 491 24.98 -44.86 -25.98
N LEU A 492 25.29 -43.78 -25.24
CA LEU A 492 24.36 -43.09 -24.35
C LEU A 492 23.33 -42.30 -25.17
N HIS A 493 22.18 -42.91 -25.48
CA HIS A 493 21.05 -42.19 -26.07
C HIS A 493 20.37 -41.36 -24.97
N TYR A 494 20.35 -40.03 -25.10
CA TYR A 494 19.59 -39.16 -24.21
C TYR A 494 18.52 -38.43 -25.00
N TYR A 495 17.34 -38.30 -24.41
CA TYR A 495 16.26 -37.48 -24.96
C TYR A 495 16.19 -36.19 -24.16
N ILE A 496 16.26 -35.05 -24.86
CA ILE A 496 16.04 -33.72 -24.27
C ILE A 496 14.55 -33.45 -24.36
N MET A 497 13.85 -33.45 -23.22
CA MET A 497 12.49 -32.92 -23.15
C MET A 497 12.55 -31.55 -22.49
N VAL A 498 12.28 -30.50 -23.26
CA VAL A 498 12.08 -29.14 -22.74
C VAL A 498 10.65 -29.09 -22.19
N ASP A 499 10.51 -29.10 -20.87
CA ASP A 499 9.24 -29.21 -20.15
C ASP A 499 8.62 -27.83 -19.85
N VAL A 500 9.44 -26.79 -19.71
CA VAL A 500 8.97 -25.39 -19.66
C VAL A 500 9.76 -24.55 -20.65
N VAL A 501 9.08 -23.76 -21.49
CA VAL A 501 9.72 -22.73 -22.33
C VAL A 501 9.77 -21.44 -21.53
N ALA A 502 10.90 -20.72 -21.55
CA ALA A 502 11.00 -19.39 -20.98
C ALA A 502 9.84 -18.51 -21.46
N ASN A 503 9.09 -17.93 -20.52
CA ASN A 503 7.91 -17.14 -20.87
C ASN A 503 8.34 -15.86 -21.62
N ASN A 504 7.90 -15.73 -22.86
CA ASN A 504 8.25 -14.60 -23.73
C ASN A 504 7.44 -13.32 -23.43
N ILE A 505 6.51 -13.36 -22.47
CA ILE A 505 5.69 -12.20 -22.12
C ILE A 505 6.53 -11.18 -21.36
N HIS A 506 6.72 -10.02 -21.98
CA HIS A 506 7.47 -8.90 -21.42
C HIS A 506 6.71 -8.22 -20.29
N ILE A 507 7.41 -7.82 -19.22
CA ILE A 507 6.82 -7.16 -18.03
C ILE A 507 5.94 -5.93 -18.37
N THR A 508 6.20 -5.26 -19.50
CA THR A 508 5.38 -4.14 -20.01
C THR A 508 3.91 -4.48 -20.25
N TRP A 509 3.56 -5.77 -20.36
CA TRP A 509 2.15 -6.18 -20.41
C TRP A 509 1.37 -5.85 -19.13
N GLN A 510 2.04 -5.52 -18.01
CA GLN A 510 1.40 -4.98 -16.82
C GLN A 510 1.12 -3.46 -16.91
N ILE A 511 1.62 -2.74 -17.92
CA ILE A 511 1.37 -1.28 -18.02
C ILE A 511 -0.13 -0.95 -18.08
N PRO A 512 -0.99 -1.64 -18.86
CA PRO A 512 -2.42 -1.34 -18.92
C PRO A 512 -3.13 -1.45 -17.56
N GLN A 513 -2.84 -2.50 -16.77
CA GLN A 513 -3.44 -2.65 -15.44
C GLN A 513 -2.95 -1.54 -14.47
N TYR A 514 -1.68 -1.13 -14.53
CA TYR A 514 -1.17 0.00 -13.74
C TYR A 514 -1.80 1.35 -14.14
N ILE A 515 -1.99 1.59 -15.44
CA ILE A 515 -2.68 2.80 -15.92
C ILE A 515 -4.13 2.84 -15.41
N LEU A 516 -4.85 1.74 -15.54
CA LEU A 516 -6.26 1.66 -15.13
C LEU A 516 -6.42 1.79 -13.61
N ILE A 517 -5.59 1.12 -12.80
CA ILE A 517 -5.68 1.20 -11.34
C ILE A 517 -5.30 2.60 -10.84
N THR A 518 -4.30 3.25 -11.46
CA THR A 518 -3.89 4.61 -11.06
C THR A 518 -4.95 5.64 -11.44
N ALA A 519 -5.53 5.55 -12.64
CA ALA A 519 -6.66 6.39 -13.02
C ALA A 519 -7.86 6.16 -12.08
N GLY A 520 -8.10 4.91 -11.70
CA GLY A 520 -9.08 4.54 -10.68
C GLY A 520 -8.81 5.20 -9.32
N GLU A 521 -7.55 5.20 -8.86
CA GLU A 521 -7.11 5.84 -7.62
C GLU A 521 -7.37 7.35 -7.63
N VAL A 522 -7.03 8.05 -8.71
CA VAL A 522 -7.26 9.51 -8.81
C VAL A 522 -8.76 9.82 -8.69
N MET A 523 -9.62 9.05 -9.36
CA MET A 523 -11.06 9.27 -9.34
C MET A 523 -11.75 8.80 -8.04
N PHE A 524 -11.18 7.79 -7.37
CA PHE A 524 -11.75 7.21 -6.15
C PHE A 524 -11.17 7.84 -4.88
N SER A 525 -9.86 7.76 -4.70
CA SER A 525 -9.18 8.07 -3.45
C SER A 525 -9.09 9.57 -3.22
N ILE A 526 -8.56 10.31 -4.20
CA ILE A 526 -8.37 11.77 -4.08
C ILE A 526 -9.73 12.47 -3.97
N THR A 527 -10.64 12.13 -4.89
CA THR A 527 -12.00 12.68 -4.88
C THR A 527 -12.78 12.28 -3.63
N GLY A 528 -12.66 11.03 -3.17
CA GLY A 528 -13.37 10.55 -1.99
C GLY A 528 -12.93 11.25 -0.71
N LEU A 529 -11.63 11.53 -0.57
CA LEU A 529 -11.11 12.28 0.56
C LEU A 529 -11.55 13.75 0.53
N GLU A 530 -11.49 14.40 -0.63
CA GLU A 530 -11.98 15.78 -0.83
C GLU A 530 -13.47 15.89 -0.52
N PHE A 531 -14.29 14.97 -1.07
CA PHE A 531 -15.71 14.88 -0.76
C PHE A 531 -15.95 14.76 0.74
N SER A 532 -15.21 13.87 1.41
CA SER A 532 -15.38 13.63 2.84
C SER A 532 -15.10 14.89 3.65
N TYR A 533 -14.06 15.64 3.32
CA TYR A 533 -13.77 16.92 3.98
C TYR A 533 -14.77 18.02 3.66
N SER A 534 -15.33 18.05 2.45
CA SER A 534 -16.39 19.01 2.08
C SER A 534 -17.71 18.76 2.82
N GLN A 535 -17.93 17.52 3.29
CA GLN A 535 -19.14 17.11 3.99
C GLN A 535 -18.98 17.09 5.52
N ALA A 536 -17.84 17.56 6.03
CA ALA A 536 -17.46 17.47 7.43
C ALA A 536 -17.34 18.85 8.08
N PRO A 537 -17.86 19.00 9.30
CA PRO A 537 -17.52 20.12 10.18
C PRO A 537 -16.01 20.24 10.38
N ALA A 538 -15.50 21.47 10.52
CA ALA A 538 -14.07 21.73 10.65
C ALA A 538 -13.40 20.96 11.80
N ASN A 539 -14.10 20.83 12.93
CA ASN A 539 -13.65 20.11 14.13
C ASN A 539 -13.73 18.58 14.03
N MET A 540 -14.34 18.01 12.98
CA MET A 540 -14.53 16.56 12.82
C MET A 540 -13.80 15.94 11.61
N LYS A 541 -13.01 16.73 10.86
CA LYS A 541 -12.23 16.23 9.72
C LYS A 541 -11.24 15.12 10.12
N SER A 542 -10.69 15.18 11.33
CA SER A 542 -9.81 14.13 11.87
C SER A 542 -10.53 12.79 12.07
N VAL A 543 -11.80 12.80 12.49
CA VAL A 543 -12.62 11.59 12.66
C VAL A 543 -12.88 10.91 11.33
N LEU A 544 -13.19 11.69 10.28
CA LEU A 544 -13.35 11.14 8.93
C LEU A 544 -12.03 10.64 8.35
N GLN A 545 -10.92 11.34 8.59
CA GLN A 545 -9.60 10.86 8.17
C GLN A 545 -9.29 9.49 8.79
N ALA A 546 -9.58 9.32 10.09
CA ALA A 546 -9.41 8.04 10.77
C ALA A 546 -10.33 6.96 10.17
N GLY A 547 -11.60 7.29 9.92
CA GLY A 547 -12.54 6.40 9.23
C GLY A 547 -12.07 6.00 7.83
N TRP A 548 -11.47 6.91 7.08
CA TRP A 548 -10.95 6.67 5.74
C TRP A 548 -9.79 5.68 5.77
N LEU A 549 -8.80 5.89 6.64
CA LEU A 549 -7.67 4.98 6.81
C LEU A 549 -8.13 3.58 7.25
N LEU A 550 -9.18 3.51 8.07
CA LEU A 550 -9.79 2.25 8.47
C LEU A 550 -10.38 1.49 7.28
N THR A 551 -10.90 2.17 6.25
CA THR A 551 -11.34 1.49 5.02
C THR A 551 -10.18 0.78 4.31
N VAL A 552 -8.99 1.38 4.31
CA VAL A 552 -7.77 0.76 3.75
C VAL A 552 -7.37 -0.46 4.58
N ALA A 553 -7.43 -0.34 5.92
CA ALA A 553 -7.12 -1.43 6.83
C ALA A 553 -8.02 -2.64 6.59
N PHE A 554 -9.34 -2.43 6.49
CA PHE A 554 -10.30 -3.49 6.19
C PHE A 554 -10.15 -4.04 4.77
N GLY A 555 -9.78 -3.21 3.78
CA GLY A 555 -9.49 -3.70 2.43
C GLY A 555 -8.38 -4.75 2.42
N ASN A 556 -7.31 -4.51 3.19
CA ASN A 556 -6.24 -5.48 3.35
C ASN A 556 -6.67 -6.74 4.13
N VAL A 557 -7.60 -6.63 5.10
CA VAL A 557 -8.18 -7.81 5.77
C VAL A 557 -8.95 -8.68 4.79
N ILE A 558 -9.70 -8.08 3.85
CA ILE A 558 -10.43 -8.83 2.83
C ILE A 558 -9.46 -9.66 1.98
N VAL A 559 -8.32 -9.08 1.57
CA VAL A 559 -7.30 -9.82 0.81
C VAL A 559 -6.74 -10.98 1.62
N LEU A 560 -6.45 -10.77 2.91
CA LEU A 560 -5.99 -11.82 3.81
C LEU A 560 -6.98 -12.99 3.89
N ILE A 561 -8.28 -12.71 4.05
CA ILE A 561 -9.32 -13.75 4.13
C ILE A 561 -9.42 -14.53 2.82
N VAL A 562 -9.37 -13.85 1.67
CA VAL A 562 -9.48 -14.49 0.36
C VAL A 562 -8.22 -15.32 0.05
N ALA A 563 -7.03 -14.80 0.34
CA ALA A 563 -5.77 -15.48 0.05
C ALA A 563 -5.60 -16.80 0.83
N GLU A 564 -6.01 -16.84 2.10
CA GLU A 564 -5.96 -18.05 2.93
C GLU A 564 -7.18 -18.96 2.74
N GLY A 565 -8.37 -18.36 2.56
CA GLY A 565 -9.64 -19.10 2.60
C GLY A 565 -10.09 -19.69 1.28
N ALA A 566 -9.64 -19.15 0.13
CA ALA A 566 -10.23 -19.50 -1.16
C ALA A 566 -9.50 -20.63 -1.91
N GLY A 567 -8.20 -20.87 -1.63
CA GLY A 567 -7.41 -21.89 -2.33
C GLY A 567 -7.40 -21.73 -3.86
N LEU A 568 -7.65 -20.52 -4.36
CA LEU A 568 -7.85 -20.24 -5.78
C LEU A 568 -6.53 -20.06 -6.51
N ASN A 569 -6.53 -20.39 -7.79
CA ASN A 569 -5.47 -19.97 -8.70
C ASN A 569 -5.46 -18.44 -8.84
N GLN A 570 -4.28 -17.84 -9.02
CA GLN A 570 -4.11 -16.38 -9.05
C GLN A 570 -5.02 -15.66 -10.07
N TRP A 571 -5.24 -16.23 -11.26
CA TRP A 571 -6.13 -15.62 -12.26
C TRP A 571 -7.61 -15.66 -11.84
N MET A 572 -8.04 -16.72 -11.13
CA MET A 572 -9.39 -16.82 -10.59
C MET A 572 -9.59 -15.82 -9.45
N GLU A 573 -8.56 -15.62 -8.62
CA GLU A 573 -8.54 -14.60 -7.58
C GLU A 573 -8.72 -13.21 -8.17
N PHE A 574 -8.02 -12.87 -9.26
CA PHE A 574 -8.18 -11.58 -9.95
C PHE A 574 -9.60 -11.37 -10.48
N LEU A 575 -10.22 -12.39 -11.10
CA LEU A 575 -11.61 -12.33 -11.55
C LEU A 575 -12.60 -12.19 -10.39
N LEU A 576 -12.37 -12.91 -9.29
CA LEU A 576 -13.19 -12.81 -8.09
C LEU A 576 -13.19 -11.37 -7.55
N PHE A 577 -12.01 -10.77 -7.40
CA PHE A 577 -11.89 -9.38 -6.96
C PHE A 577 -12.54 -8.38 -7.92
N ALA A 578 -12.36 -8.54 -9.24
CA ALA A 578 -13.03 -7.71 -10.23
C ALA A 578 -14.57 -7.81 -10.11
N GLY A 579 -15.11 -9.03 -10.00
CA GLY A 579 -16.55 -9.27 -9.85
C GLY A 579 -17.12 -8.69 -8.56
N LEU A 580 -16.42 -8.90 -7.43
CA LEU A 580 -16.82 -8.33 -6.14
C LEU A 580 -16.81 -6.80 -6.17
N LEU A 581 -15.80 -6.18 -6.80
CA LEU A 581 -15.75 -4.72 -6.91
C LEU A 581 -16.88 -4.17 -7.80
N VAL A 582 -17.27 -4.86 -8.86
CA VAL A 582 -18.44 -4.47 -9.67
C VAL A 582 -19.73 -4.53 -8.84
N ALA A 583 -19.93 -5.60 -8.06
CA ALA A 583 -21.09 -5.70 -7.17
C ALA A 583 -21.11 -4.58 -6.13
N VAL A 584 -19.96 -4.27 -5.54
CA VAL A 584 -19.82 -3.15 -4.59
C VAL A 584 -20.02 -1.79 -5.25
N CYS A 585 -19.57 -1.61 -6.50
CA CYS A 585 -19.82 -0.39 -7.27
C CYS A 585 -21.32 -0.15 -7.48
N ILE A 586 -22.10 -1.22 -7.71
CA ILE A 586 -23.57 -1.14 -7.83
C ILE A 586 -24.17 -0.71 -6.48
N ILE A 587 -23.79 -1.35 -5.38
CA ILE A 587 -24.26 -1.00 -4.02
C ILE A 587 -23.92 0.44 -3.70
N PHE A 588 -22.67 0.86 -3.90
CA PHE A 588 -22.23 2.23 -3.66
C PHE A 588 -22.99 3.24 -4.54
N SER A 589 -23.25 2.92 -5.80
CA SER A 589 -24.02 3.80 -6.69
C SER A 589 -25.46 3.99 -6.21
N ILE A 590 -26.09 2.94 -5.66
CA ILE A 590 -27.41 3.02 -5.02
C ILE A 590 -27.33 3.90 -3.76
N MET A 591 -26.35 3.67 -2.89
CA MET A 591 -26.16 4.49 -1.68
C MET A 591 -25.89 5.96 -2.02
N ALA A 592 -25.08 6.22 -3.06
CA ALA A 592 -24.76 7.55 -3.54
C ALA A 592 -25.99 8.27 -4.13
N TYR A 593 -26.90 7.54 -4.79
CA TYR A 593 -28.15 8.11 -5.31
C TYR A 593 -29.04 8.66 -4.19
N PHE A 594 -29.09 7.97 -3.05
CA PHE A 594 -29.86 8.40 -1.87
C PHE A 594 -29.09 9.36 -0.96
N TYR A 595 -27.85 9.69 -1.28
CA TYR A 595 -27.04 10.58 -0.44
C TYR A 595 -27.46 12.04 -0.62
N LYS A 596 -27.84 12.69 0.49
CA LYS A 596 -28.12 14.13 0.52
C LYS A 596 -26.89 14.90 0.99
N TYR A 597 -26.37 15.75 0.11
CA TYR A 597 -25.26 16.66 0.41
C TYR A 597 -25.67 17.63 1.52
N VAL A 598 -24.72 17.88 2.43
CA VAL A 598 -24.85 18.85 3.51
C VAL A 598 -23.67 19.79 3.45
N ASP A 599 -23.93 21.09 3.48
CA ASP A 599 -22.90 22.12 3.54
C ASP A 599 -22.59 22.47 5.01
N PRO A 600 -21.35 22.25 5.50
CA PRO A 600 -20.96 22.64 6.85
C PRO A 600 -21.11 24.15 7.14
N GLU A 601 -20.96 25.00 6.14
CA GLU A 601 -21.04 26.46 6.33
C GLU A 601 -22.45 26.92 6.72
N GLU A 602 -23.48 26.23 6.22
CA GLU A 602 -24.87 26.49 6.62
C GLU A 602 -25.08 26.16 8.11
N LEU A 603 -24.44 25.10 8.62
CA LEU A 603 -24.51 24.73 10.03
C LEU A 603 -23.82 25.79 10.91
N ASP A 604 -22.65 26.27 10.49
CA ASP A 604 -21.91 27.30 11.23
C ASP A 604 -22.71 28.60 11.33
N LYS A 605 -23.34 29.05 10.23
CA LYS A 605 -24.22 30.24 10.25
C LYS A 605 -25.41 30.06 11.21
N LEU A 606 -26.06 28.90 11.17
CA LEU A 606 -27.22 28.57 12.00
C LEU A 606 -26.96 28.62 13.51
N PHE A 607 -25.73 28.37 13.93
CA PHE A 607 -25.32 28.39 15.34
C PHE A 607 -24.48 29.62 15.71
N GLN A 608 -23.95 30.39 14.75
CA GLN A 608 -23.33 31.69 15.01
C GLN A 608 -24.38 32.78 15.27
N ASP A 609 -25.45 32.88 14.47
CA ASP A 609 -26.51 33.89 14.69
C ASP A 609 -27.17 33.75 16.07
N LYS A 610 -27.37 32.52 16.53
CA LYS A 610 -27.96 32.22 17.85
C LYS A 610 -27.08 32.57 19.06
N THR A 611 -25.80 32.87 18.84
CA THR A 611 -24.92 33.34 19.91
C THR A 611 -24.82 34.86 19.98
N VAL A 612 -25.27 35.56 18.93
CA VAL A 612 -25.27 37.03 18.86
C VAL A 612 -26.60 37.60 19.35
N ASP A 613 -27.71 36.92 19.06
CA ASP A 613 -29.03 37.26 19.59
C ASP A 613 -29.26 36.50 20.90
N GLY A 614 -28.98 37.16 22.04
CA GLY A 614 -29.16 36.61 23.38
C GLY A 614 -30.61 36.34 23.75
N GLU A 615 -31.21 35.30 23.19
CA GLU A 615 -32.55 34.82 23.58
C GLU A 615 -32.48 33.46 24.27
N ASP A 616 -33.00 33.45 25.50
CA ASP A 616 -33.19 32.30 26.36
C ASP A 616 -34.01 31.18 25.69
N ASP A 617 -33.73 29.94 26.13
CA ASP A 617 -34.08 28.62 25.61
C ASP A 617 -35.60 28.28 25.46
N ASP A 618 -36.51 29.27 25.48
CA ASP A 618 -37.97 29.06 25.52
C ASP A 618 -38.74 29.46 24.24
N SER A 619 -38.10 30.07 23.24
CA SER A 619 -38.75 30.41 21.94
C SER A 619 -38.79 29.23 20.93
N LEU A 620 -38.12 28.12 21.24
CA LEU A 620 -37.95 26.93 20.38
C LEU A 620 -39.21 26.11 20.06
N LYS A 621 -40.38 26.53 20.55
CA LYS A 621 -41.68 25.92 20.21
C LYS A 621 -42.39 26.60 19.02
N LYS A 622 -42.04 27.83 18.64
CA LYS A 622 -42.75 28.56 17.56
C LYS A 622 -42.11 28.41 16.17
N ASP A 623 -40.78 28.48 16.04
CA ASP A 623 -40.11 28.42 14.72
C ASP A 623 -40.09 27.04 14.07
N LYS A 624 -40.40 25.98 14.83
CA LYS A 624 -40.50 24.61 14.28
C LYS A 624 -41.74 24.38 13.40
N LYS A 625 -42.71 25.31 13.39
CA LYS A 625 -43.94 25.14 12.60
C LYS A 625 -43.88 25.86 11.25
N GLU A 626 -43.19 26.99 11.13
CA GLU A 626 -43.22 27.79 9.89
C GLU A 626 -42.07 27.47 8.92
N HIS A 627 -40.87 27.12 9.40
CA HIS A 627 -39.74 26.83 8.49
C HIS A 627 -39.65 25.39 7.97
N MET A 628 -40.40 24.43 8.53
CA MET A 628 -40.41 23.04 8.06
C MET A 628 -41.57 22.69 7.11
N GLU A 629 -42.58 23.54 6.95
CA GLU A 629 -43.63 23.35 5.94
C GLU A 629 -43.21 23.85 4.54
N GLN A 630 -42.27 24.79 4.43
CA GLN A 630 -41.80 25.29 3.12
C GLN A 630 -40.66 24.48 2.49
N ALA A 631 -39.98 23.60 3.24
CA ALA A 631 -38.94 22.71 2.69
C ALA A 631 -39.49 21.36 2.19
N GLY A 632 -40.80 21.15 2.28
CA GLY A 632 -41.49 19.90 1.92
C GLY A 632 -42.14 19.88 0.54
N ASP A 633 -42.22 21.02 -0.16
CA ASP A 633 -42.87 21.09 -1.47
C ASP A 633 -42.03 21.88 -2.49
N SER A 634 -41.13 21.17 -3.16
CA SER A 634 -40.42 21.65 -4.36
C SER A 634 -40.13 20.44 -5.26
N THR A 635 -41.19 19.71 -5.59
CA THR A 635 -41.28 19.05 -6.88
C THR A 635 -41.83 20.11 -7.84
N TYR A 636 -41.31 20.21 -9.07
CA TYR A 636 -41.60 21.22 -10.12
C TYR A 636 -40.67 22.45 -10.16
N LEU A 637 -39.55 22.31 -10.88
CA LEU A 637 -39.16 23.31 -11.89
C LEU A 637 -38.29 22.64 -12.98
N LYS A 638 -38.99 22.02 -13.94
CA LYS A 638 -38.48 21.83 -15.31
C LYS A 638 -38.92 23.03 -16.15
N SER A 639 -38.02 23.47 -17.03
CA SER A 639 -38.19 24.42 -18.14
C SER A 639 -38.23 25.91 -17.79
N GLY A 640 -37.33 26.69 -18.41
CA GLY A 640 -37.32 28.14 -18.27
C GLY A 640 -36.05 28.89 -18.68
N ILE A 641 -35.16 28.35 -19.53
CA ILE A 641 -34.14 29.18 -20.19
C ILE A 641 -34.65 29.51 -21.59
N LYS A 642 -35.34 30.64 -21.70
CA LYS A 642 -35.49 31.39 -22.95
C LYS A 642 -34.79 32.73 -22.78
N ASN A 643 -33.77 32.92 -23.61
CA ASN A 643 -33.26 34.16 -24.19
C ASN A 643 -33.52 35.48 -23.44
N THR A 644 -32.44 36.16 -23.10
CA THR A 644 -32.31 37.56 -23.51
C THR A 644 -30.86 37.83 -23.90
N ALA A 645 -30.69 38.22 -25.15
CA ALA A 645 -29.46 38.77 -25.70
C ALA A 645 -29.29 40.21 -25.23
N MET A 646 -28.07 40.58 -24.84
CA MET A 646 -27.34 41.73 -25.38
C MET A 646 -25.84 41.54 -25.13
#